data_AF-A0A261CMM2-F1
#
_entry.id   AF-A0A261CMM2-F1
#
_cell.length_a   1.000
_cell.length_b   1.000
_cell.length_c   1.000
_cell.angle_alpha   90.00
_cell.angle_beta   90.00
_cell.angle_gamma   90.00
#
_symmetry.space_group_name_H-M   'P 1'
#
loop_
_entity.id
_entity.type
_entity.pdbx_description
1 polymer ?
#
loop_
_entity_poly.entity_id
_entity_poly.type
_entity_poly.pdbx_seq_one_letter_code
_entity_poly.pdbx_strand_id
1 'polypeptide(L)'
;MKTLLFLSFVYHCITIKPPQPFDFIEDGILKYTNHSVDPCDNFYRHVCSFDSPYLPVSEAMKPVFDFTRQYQNESWWNQLDIITSFRMLEKEKLMLNNATSFIEVAITFFNSSCTHGFDTVALTQDMIRVASNLRRKKLAVTIKPKTNETDCGVESEIVRDLLTKISDTFVTTAWKLVDNFHEMAQKHVYQIRNIEDHLKVDVRRGIENTRDMFEQFSESAKNLIKNTPWVKNQNVVKKIEEIVSQLRIHDNYGEDYQNSTNMLHKIEKFYTDCKLKYNVVENSELLCYIFMSSTFKLSAPRKWFFPDNNAYNGHPSVYFGYPKYHHNQYGKEMASKLGYTGFTVGHEIGHTFFDKHDKLQHLPYFSKEVEDCVQNQYNATCLEYKEHSCATTDVFLDENGADIFGFQLAYHHLRMHYGKHIHDTIERLNMTNEQLFFYSYAMGRCSGSLSSVHLKSDGNYESHSARNKMNILVFFTIVYCCIAADPPQPFDFVEDAIVKYVNHSVDPCENFYRHACSFDSPDDIAVAALKNVYEYIEDAQKSFLWNHLDIINSYKSFDSRKELVSSTKATNDFLIESVKTVCEKKNMDSAFTLLGGINTLESRLKNETVKNLRSKRQTDKAGCNFLTQTIREVLTEKSNDHVISVVSDSNTVSKKYTRKLQWKLMSDFHEGATSYVNIANSINAHLEVDVRLGIEKTRDMVEEMLRTAETYIEVCRYTKTPWVKKQDIVSQVENITSELKIRDNFGKSFQVVTDVLFNLEKVFLKCRSEYSVVENSDLLCYIFIASSKNLTEVVGDFTTENNAYNYHPSVSFGYPYYYASQYGTEQATKLGYIGVTVGHEIGHTFFDKHDELQHLPYFSKEVEDCVQNQYNATCIEYKEHSCATTDDFLEENGADIFGLHLAYEHLKSYYGEKLRTRIDRLKMTYEQLFFYARAMDMCSGKLSSVDRDENGKYEEHSANNVRINVIVQHPAFQKAFNCSADSRMMRSATKQCHIYGSEAPETLKKMNN
;
A
#
# COMPACT_ATOMS: atom_id res chain seq x y z
N MET A 1 4.46 19.01 -52.40
CA MET A 1 4.70 18.92 -50.95
C MET A 1 4.48 17.47 -50.50
N LYS A 2 5.53 16.65 -50.64
CA LYS A 2 5.58 15.23 -50.28
C LYS A 2 6.84 15.04 -49.43
N THR A 3 6.81 15.49 -48.17
CA THR A 3 7.84 15.21 -47.15
C THR A 3 7.35 15.76 -45.82
N LEU A 4 6.53 15.01 -45.06
CA LEU A 4 6.27 15.23 -43.60
C LEU A 4 5.29 14.24 -42.95
N LEU A 5 5.04 13.05 -43.52
CA LEU A 5 4.14 12.05 -42.93
C LEU A 5 4.73 10.65 -43.09
N PHE A 6 5.78 10.36 -42.33
CA PHE A 6 6.25 8.99 -42.02
C PHE A 6 7.21 9.06 -40.82
N LEU A 7 6.69 9.42 -39.66
CA LEU A 7 7.33 9.16 -38.35
C LEU A 7 6.21 8.77 -37.40
N SER A 8 5.70 7.56 -37.60
CA SER A 8 4.75 6.90 -36.72
C SER A 8 5.48 5.72 -36.07
N PHE A 9 5.47 5.71 -34.74
CA PHE A 9 5.70 4.55 -33.87
C PHE A 9 7.10 3.96 -33.83
N VAL A 10 8.00 4.67 -33.15
CA VAL A 10 8.84 4.05 -32.12
C VAL A 10 8.67 4.91 -30.87
N TYR A 11 7.64 4.62 -30.07
CA TYR A 11 7.68 5.01 -28.66
C TYR A 11 8.75 4.13 -28.01
N HIS A 12 10.01 4.57 -28.08
CA HIS A 12 10.91 4.27 -26.97
C HIS A 12 10.22 4.92 -25.76
N CYS A 13 9.60 4.10 -24.91
CA CYS A 13 9.41 4.51 -23.53
C CYS A 13 10.82 4.78 -23.01
N ILE A 14 11.27 6.04 -23.08
CA ILE A 14 12.36 6.50 -22.25
C ILE A 14 11.81 6.34 -20.84
N THR A 15 12.07 5.19 -20.23
CA THR A 15 11.82 4.97 -18.81
C THR A 15 12.70 5.98 -18.09
N ILE A 16 12.13 7.12 -17.72
CA ILE A 16 12.82 8.11 -16.90
C ILE A 16 13.06 7.39 -15.58
N LYS A 17 14.34 7.15 -15.27
CA LYS A 17 14.72 6.53 -13.99
C LYS A 17 14.43 7.54 -12.87
N PRO A 18 14.00 7.08 -11.68
CA PRO A 18 13.89 7.96 -10.53
C PRO A 18 15.23 8.66 -10.27
N PRO A 19 15.22 9.89 -9.72
CA PRO A 19 16.44 10.56 -9.32
C PRO A 19 17.23 9.67 -8.36
N GLN A 20 18.56 9.68 -8.48
CA GLN A 20 19.43 8.94 -7.57
C GLN A 20 19.25 9.47 -6.14
N PRO A 21 19.28 8.61 -5.11
CA PRO A 21 19.25 9.06 -3.73
C PRO A 21 20.41 9.99 -3.38
N PHE A 22 20.18 10.93 -2.46
CA PHE A 22 21.17 11.95 -2.10
C PHE A 22 20.98 12.47 -0.67
N ASP A 23 22.05 13.03 -0.08
CA ASP A 23 22.03 13.67 1.25
C ASP A 23 21.99 15.19 1.06
N PHE A 24 20.77 15.74 0.99
CA PHE A 24 20.56 17.16 0.73
C PHE A 24 21.04 18.08 1.86
N ILE A 25 21.19 17.57 3.09
CA ILE A 25 21.71 18.36 4.22
C ILE A 25 23.21 18.55 4.04
N GLU A 26 23.92 17.46 3.78
CA GLU A 26 25.35 17.50 3.50
C GLU A 26 25.69 18.32 2.25
N ASP A 27 24.97 18.09 1.15
CA ASP A 27 25.13 18.86 -0.08
C ASP A 27 24.88 20.36 0.16
N GLY A 28 23.89 20.67 1.01
CA GLY A 28 23.60 22.03 1.44
C GLY A 28 24.74 22.64 2.26
N ILE A 29 25.32 21.90 3.21
CA ILE A 29 26.45 22.35 4.03
C ILE A 29 27.65 22.68 3.15
N LEU A 30 28.02 21.78 2.23
CA LEU A 30 29.13 21.98 1.31
C LEU A 30 28.93 23.16 0.37
N LYS A 31 27.68 23.44 -0.01
CA LYS A 31 27.34 24.47 -0.99
C LYS A 31 27.12 25.86 -0.40
N TYR A 32 26.54 25.95 0.80
CA TYR A 32 26.00 27.21 1.33
C TYR A 32 26.69 27.74 2.59
N THR A 33 27.65 27.00 3.17
CA THR A 33 28.42 27.48 4.32
C THR A 33 29.28 28.68 3.94
N ASN A 34 29.14 29.78 4.67
CA ASN A 34 29.94 30.99 4.51
C ASN A 34 31.14 30.99 5.46
N HIS A 35 32.28 30.53 4.96
CA HIS A 35 33.56 30.51 5.70
C HIS A 35 34.14 31.90 6.02
N SER A 36 33.53 33.00 5.53
CA SER A 36 33.95 34.37 5.87
C SER A 36 33.30 34.87 7.17
N VAL A 37 32.26 34.21 7.66
CA VAL A 37 31.62 34.52 8.96
C VAL A 37 32.20 33.58 10.00
N ASP A 38 32.69 34.11 11.13
CA ASP A 38 33.14 33.27 12.24
C ASP A 38 31.92 32.56 12.87
N PRO A 39 31.92 31.21 12.98
CA PRO A 39 30.83 30.48 13.63
C PRO A 39 30.65 30.85 15.11
N CYS A 40 31.67 31.38 15.77
CA CYS A 40 31.58 31.89 17.15
C CYS A 40 30.85 33.24 17.23
N ASP A 41 30.90 34.04 16.17
CA ASP A 41 30.22 35.33 16.10
C ASP A 41 28.75 35.15 15.71
N ASN A 42 28.49 34.46 14.61
CA ASN A 42 27.13 34.21 14.12
C ASN A 42 27.03 32.86 13.40
N PHE A 43 26.79 31.80 14.17
CA PHE A 43 26.65 30.44 13.64
C PHE A 43 25.56 30.32 12.56
N TYR A 44 24.41 30.99 12.74
CA TYR A 44 23.33 30.93 11.76
C TYR A 44 23.79 31.47 10.40
N ARG A 45 24.47 32.62 10.33
CA ARG A 45 24.98 33.16 9.06
C ARG A 45 26.25 32.51 8.55
N HIS A 46 26.99 31.83 9.42
CA HIS A 46 28.04 30.91 8.99
C HIS A 46 27.45 29.74 8.19
N VAL A 47 26.35 29.13 8.65
CA VAL A 47 25.74 27.98 7.95
C VAL A 47 24.78 28.42 6.83
N CYS A 48 24.03 29.51 7.03
CA CYS A 48 22.96 29.98 6.16
C CYS A 48 23.36 31.27 5.42
N SER A 49 24.22 31.13 4.40
CA SER A 49 24.62 32.24 3.53
C SER A 49 23.41 32.86 2.79
N PHE A 50 23.50 34.14 2.44
CA PHE A 50 22.57 34.80 1.52
C PHE A 50 22.59 34.21 0.10
N ASP A 51 23.62 33.42 -0.24
CA ASP A 51 23.68 32.67 -1.50
C ASP A 51 22.77 31.42 -1.51
N SER A 52 22.24 31.04 -0.35
CA SER A 52 21.30 29.93 -0.25
C SER A 52 19.91 30.31 -0.80
N PRO A 53 19.10 29.33 -1.28
CA PRO A 53 17.71 29.58 -1.62
C PRO A 53 16.91 30.05 -0.40
N TYR A 54 15.74 30.66 -0.64
CA TYR A 54 14.83 31.04 0.45
C TYR A 54 14.44 29.85 1.35
N LEU A 55 14.24 28.67 0.75
CA LEU A 55 14.00 27.39 1.43
C LEU A 55 14.90 26.30 0.81
N PRO A 56 16.14 26.12 1.31
CA PRO A 56 17.12 25.21 0.69
C PRO A 56 16.65 23.76 0.60
N VAL A 57 16.00 23.25 1.65
CA VAL A 57 15.46 21.87 1.68
C VAL A 57 14.36 21.68 0.62
N SER A 58 13.43 22.63 0.50
CA SER A 58 12.35 22.54 -0.50
C SER A 58 12.90 22.62 -1.93
N GLU A 59 13.91 23.45 -2.16
CA GLU A 59 14.58 23.55 -3.47
C GLU A 59 15.31 22.25 -3.81
N ALA A 60 16.00 21.64 -2.84
CA ALA A 60 16.69 20.37 -3.04
C ALA A 60 15.73 19.21 -3.39
N MET A 61 14.51 19.21 -2.85
CA MET A 61 13.51 18.17 -3.13
C MET A 61 12.73 18.38 -4.44
N LYS A 62 12.85 19.56 -5.07
CA LYS A 62 12.08 19.89 -6.29
C LYS A 62 12.25 18.86 -7.42
N PRO A 63 13.45 18.34 -7.77
CA PRO A 63 13.60 17.33 -8.82
C PRO A 63 12.84 16.04 -8.52
N VAL A 64 12.74 15.67 -7.24
CA VAL A 64 12.01 14.48 -6.78
C VAL A 64 10.51 14.65 -7.01
N PHE A 65 9.96 15.80 -6.62
CA PHE A 65 8.55 16.10 -6.83
C PHE A 65 8.19 16.33 -8.31
N ASP A 66 9.09 16.91 -9.09
CA ASP A 66 8.88 17.06 -10.54
C ASP A 66 8.81 15.69 -11.24
N PHE A 67 9.68 14.74 -10.85
CA PHE A 67 9.65 13.36 -11.34
C PHE A 67 8.34 12.63 -10.99
N THR A 68 7.95 12.65 -9.71
CA THR A 68 6.77 11.90 -9.23
C THR A 68 5.46 12.44 -9.81
N ARG A 69 5.39 13.76 -10.05
CA ARG A 69 4.22 14.46 -10.61
C ARG A 69 4.06 14.29 -12.12
N GLN A 70 5.11 13.94 -12.86
CA GLN A 70 5.04 13.80 -14.32
C GLN A 70 3.94 12.82 -14.77
N TYR A 71 3.74 11.74 -14.01
CA TYR A 71 2.78 10.69 -14.32
C TYR A 71 1.45 10.82 -13.57
N GLN A 72 1.35 11.74 -12.60
CA GLN A 72 0.14 11.89 -11.79
C GLN A 72 -1.05 12.42 -12.58
N ASN A 73 -0.84 13.27 -13.58
CA ASN A 73 -1.94 13.84 -14.35
C ASN A 73 -2.75 12.76 -15.11
N GLU A 74 -2.13 11.62 -15.40
CA GLU A 74 -2.76 10.49 -16.08
C GLU A 74 -3.45 9.51 -15.13
N SER A 75 -3.27 9.67 -13.81
CA SER A 75 -3.91 8.81 -12.80
C SER A 75 -5.44 8.99 -12.79
N TRP A 76 -6.16 7.91 -12.47
CA TRP A 76 -7.63 7.88 -12.58
C TRP A 76 -8.33 8.91 -11.68
N TRP A 77 -7.84 9.17 -10.46
CA TRP A 77 -8.43 10.14 -9.52
C TRP A 77 -8.34 11.58 -10.02
N ASN A 78 -7.32 11.92 -10.81
CA ASN A 78 -7.20 13.25 -11.42
C ASN A 78 -8.14 13.42 -12.62
N GLN A 79 -8.62 12.32 -13.16
CA GLN A 79 -9.53 12.29 -14.29
C GLN A 79 -10.98 11.96 -13.89
N LEU A 80 -11.32 12.02 -12.60
CA LEU A 80 -12.70 11.85 -12.15
C LEU A 80 -13.57 12.95 -12.73
N ASP A 81 -14.80 12.63 -13.12
CA ASP A 81 -15.74 13.61 -13.63
C ASP A 81 -16.04 14.67 -12.56
N ILE A 82 -16.15 14.28 -11.29
CA ILE A 82 -16.31 15.24 -10.18
C ILE A 82 -15.16 16.26 -10.04
N ILE A 83 -13.96 15.91 -10.52
CA ILE A 83 -12.77 16.76 -10.51
C ILE A 83 -12.68 17.59 -11.80
N THR A 84 -12.94 16.96 -12.94
CA THR A 84 -12.75 17.57 -14.27
C THR A 84 -13.92 18.44 -14.71
N SER A 85 -15.16 18.08 -14.35
CA SER A 85 -16.38 18.85 -14.70
C SER A 85 -16.45 20.21 -14.01
N PHE A 86 -15.84 20.38 -12.83
CA PHE A 86 -15.97 21.60 -12.04
C PHE A 86 -15.57 22.89 -12.80
N ARG A 87 -14.52 22.83 -13.64
CA ARG A 87 -14.09 23.98 -14.47
C ARG A 87 -15.16 24.44 -15.46
N MET A 88 -16.01 23.53 -15.95
CA MET A 88 -17.13 23.89 -16.82
C MET A 88 -18.24 24.52 -16.00
N LEU A 89 -18.56 23.94 -14.84
CA LEU A 89 -19.58 24.45 -13.91
C LEU A 89 -19.23 25.82 -13.32
N GLU A 90 -17.95 26.16 -13.20
CA GLU A 90 -17.50 27.48 -12.75
C GLU A 90 -17.99 28.63 -13.63
N LYS A 91 -18.19 28.37 -14.93
CA LYS A 91 -18.77 29.36 -15.85
C LYS A 91 -20.23 29.67 -15.52
N GLU A 92 -20.92 28.76 -14.85
CA GLU A 92 -22.33 28.86 -14.46
C GLU A 92 -22.50 29.44 -13.05
N LYS A 93 -21.41 29.85 -12.38
CA LYS A 93 -21.41 30.41 -11.01
C LYS A 93 -22.48 31.48 -10.77
N LEU A 94 -22.73 32.35 -11.75
CA LEU A 94 -23.74 33.40 -11.66
C LEU A 94 -25.15 32.85 -11.41
N MET A 95 -25.45 31.65 -11.92
CA MET A 95 -26.75 30.98 -11.74
C MET A 95 -26.96 30.44 -10.32
N LEU A 96 -25.90 30.32 -9.50
CA LEU A 96 -25.95 29.74 -8.15
C LEU A 96 -25.54 30.72 -7.04
N ASN A 97 -25.32 31.99 -7.37
CA ASN A 97 -24.81 33.01 -6.46
C ASN A 97 -25.88 33.68 -5.58
N ASN A 98 -27.16 33.44 -5.83
CA ASN A 98 -28.25 33.93 -4.99
C ASN A 98 -29.41 32.92 -4.99
N ALA A 99 -30.33 33.10 -4.03
CA ALA A 99 -31.42 32.16 -3.83
C ALA A 99 -32.41 32.13 -5.01
N THR A 100 -32.75 33.28 -5.59
CA THR A 100 -33.68 33.39 -6.72
C THR A 100 -33.15 32.63 -7.94
N SER A 101 -31.89 32.83 -8.31
CA SER A 101 -31.27 32.14 -9.44
C SER A 101 -31.17 30.63 -9.22
N PHE A 102 -30.86 30.19 -8.00
CA PHE A 102 -30.89 28.76 -7.66
C PHE A 102 -32.30 28.16 -7.81
N ILE A 103 -33.33 28.87 -7.36
CA ILE A 103 -34.72 28.42 -7.50
C ILE A 103 -35.07 28.28 -8.98
N GLU A 104 -34.73 29.25 -9.84
CA GLU A 104 -35.01 29.13 -11.28
C GLU A 104 -34.34 27.92 -11.92
N VAL A 105 -33.08 27.65 -11.58
CA VAL A 105 -32.34 26.48 -12.05
C VAL A 105 -33.01 25.19 -11.58
N ALA A 106 -33.41 25.11 -10.30
CA ALA A 106 -34.11 23.96 -9.75
C ALA A 106 -35.47 23.73 -10.42
N ILE A 107 -36.26 24.78 -10.66
CA ILE A 107 -37.56 24.67 -11.31
C ILE A 107 -37.44 24.29 -12.78
N THR A 108 -36.44 24.82 -13.50
CA THR A 108 -36.16 24.43 -14.88
C THR A 108 -35.85 22.93 -14.97
N PHE A 109 -34.99 22.45 -14.06
CA PHE A 109 -34.65 21.03 -13.97
C PHE A 109 -35.85 20.16 -13.57
N PHE A 110 -36.67 20.62 -12.60
CA PHE A 110 -37.88 19.93 -12.17
C PHE A 110 -38.88 19.76 -13.32
N ASN A 111 -39.21 20.86 -14.00
CA ASN A 111 -40.20 20.84 -15.07
C ASN A 111 -39.73 19.95 -16.23
N SER A 112 -38.46 20.06 -16.62
CA SER A 112 -37.86 19.19 -17.64
C SER A 112 -37.82 17.73 -17.21
N SER A 113 -37.56 17.44 -15.93
CA SER A 113 -37.63 16.07 -15.42
C SER A 113 -39.07 15.51 -15.44
N CYS A 114 -40.04 16.32 -15.05
CA CYS A 114 -41.45 15.94 -15.04
C CYS A 114 -41.98 15.67 -16.45
N THR A 115 -41.65 16.52 -17.43
CA THR A 115 -42.09 16.34 -18.82
C THR A 115 -41.51 15.09 -19.48
N HIS A 116 -40.34 14.63 -19.03
CA HIS A 116 -39.72 13.37 -19.45
C HIS A 116 -40.19 12.15 -18.62
N GLY A 117 -41.14 12.33 -17.69
CA GLY A 117 -41.75 11.24 -16.92
C GLY A 117 -40.88 10.69 -15.79
N PHE A 118 -39.89 11.44 -15.31
CA PHE A 118 -39.10 11.05 -14.15
C PHE A 118 -39.87 11.18 -12.84
N ASP A 119 -39.45 10.43 -11.81
CA ASP A 119 -40.00 10.51 -10.46
C ASP A 119 -39.76 11.91 -9.84
N THR A 120 -40.82 12.73 -9.82
CA THR A 120 -40.82 14.10 -9.28
C THR A 120 -40.83 14.13 -7.75
N VAL A 121 -41.24 13.05 -7.08
CA VAL A 121 -41.26 12.97 -5.61
C VAL A 121 -39.84 12.85 -5.07
N ALA A 122 -39.06 11.91 -5.59
CA ALA A 122 -37.65 11.75 -5.21
C ALA A 122 -36.86 13.02 -5.52
N LEU A 123 -37.11 13.61 -6.70
CA LEU A 123 -36.47 14.86 -7.12
C LEU A 123 -36.76 16.03 -6.16
N THR A 124 -38.03 16.19 -5.76
CA THR A 124 -38.44 17.22 -4.80
C THR A 124 -37.73 17.02 -3.45
N GLN A 125 -37.57 15.78 -2.98
CA GLN A 125 -36.86 15.49 -1.74
C GLN A 125 -35.38 15.89 -1.79
N ASP A 126 -34.71 15.64 -2.92
CA ASP A 126 -33.32 16.04 -3.11
C ASP A 126 -33.18 17.58 -3.15
N MET A 127 -34.10 18.28 -3.82
CA MET A 127 -34.13 19.75 -3.81
C MET A 127 -34.34 20.32 -2.41
N ILE A 128 -35.24 19.74 -1.61
CA ILE A 128 -35.46 20.13 -0.21
C ILE A 128 -34.19 19.87 0.63
N ARG A 129 -33.47 18.76 0.38
CA ARG A 129 -32.21 18.46 1.08
C ARG A 129 -31.16 19.53 0.80
N VAL A 130 -30.97 19.90 -0.47
CA VAL A 130 -30.08 20.99 -0.86
C VAL A 130 -30.45 22.26 -0.09
N ALA A 131 -31.71 22.68 -0.20
CA ALA A 131 -32.19 23.91 0.43
C ALA A 131 -32.04 23.87 1.97
N SER A 132 -32.17 22.69 2.59
CA SER A 132 -31.92 22.50 4.02
C SER A 132 -30.46 22.71 4.41
N ASN A 133 -29.51 22.29 3.57
CA ASN A 133 -28.07 22.46 3.83
C ASN A 133 -27.58 23.90 3.59
N LEU A 134 -28.34 24.73 2.87
CA LEU A 134 -28.03 26.15 2.74
C LEU A 134 -28.35 26.96 4.03
N ARG A 135 -28.92 26.31 5.06
CA ARG A 135 -29.37 26.91 6.33
C ARG A 135 -28.50 26.50 7.52
N ARG A 136 -28.59 27.26 8.64
CA ARG A 136 -27.89 26.97 9.92
C ARG A 136 -28.59 25.94 10.83
N LYS A 137 -29.91 25.75 10.76
CA LYS A 137 -30.69 24.84 11.65
C LYS A 137 -31.53 23.84 10.85
N LYS A 138 -31.53 22.56 11.27
CA LYS A 138 -32.50 21.53 10.82
C LYS A 138 -33.90 21.94 11.28
N LEU A 139 -34.77 22.33 10.36
CA LEU A 139 -36.20 22.42 10.64
C LEU A 139 -36.82 21.05 10.35
N ALA A 140 -37.54 20.48 11.31
CA ALA A 140 -38.34 19.28 11.15
C ALA A 140 -39.57 19.62 10.31
N VAL A 141 -39.37 19.90 9.03
CA VAL A 141 -40.46 20.14 8.08
C VAL A 141 -40.70 18.83 7.37
N THR A 142 -41.62 18.02 7.90
CA THR A 142 -42.16 16.86 7.20
C THR A 142 -43.17 17.37 6.17
N ILE A 143 -42.68 17.85 5.03
CA ILE A 143 -43.55 18.06 3.87
C ILE A 143 -43.76 16.70 3.22
N LYS A 144 -44.99 16.20 3.32
CA LYS A 144 -45.46 15.14 2.43
C LYS A 144 -45.90 15.80 1.13
N PRO A 145 -45.26 15.52 -0.02
CA PRO A 145 -45.82 15.91 -1.31
C PRO A 145 -47.17 15.20 -1.43
N LYS A 146 -48.27 15.96 -1.51
CA LYS A 146 -49.50 15.46 -2.10
C LYS A 146 -49.49 15.93 -3.53
N THR A 147 -48.92 15.16 -4.44
CA THR A 147 -49.16 15.38 -5.86
C THR A 147 -49.58 14.05 -6.47
N ASN A 148 -50.87 13.97 -6.74
CA ASN A 148 -51.51 12.97 -7.60
C ASN A 148 -52.10 13.72 -8.81
N GLU A 149 -51.45 14.80 -9.23
CA GLU A 149 -51.88 15.65 -10.34
C GLU A 149 -50.89 15.49 -11.50
N THR A 150 -51.41 15.24 -12.70
CA THR A 150 -50.64 14.98 -13.93
C THR A 150 -50.10 16.24 -14.62
N ASP A 151 -50.16 17.41 -13.98
CA ASP A 151 -49.73 18.69 -14.58
C ASP A 151 -48.40 19.17 -13.98
N CYS A 152 -47.33 19.02 -14.76
CA CYS A 152 -45.98 19.46 -14.40
C CYS A 152 -45.89 20.96 -14.06
N GLY A 153 -46.75 21.79 -14.66
CA GLY A 153 -46.81 23.23 -14.36
C GLY A 153 -47.25 23.49 -12.92
N VAL A 154 -48.32 22.83 -12.48
CA VAL A 154 -48.85 22.96 -11.11
C VAL A 154 -47.87 22.40 -10.08
N GLU A 155 -47.28 21.23 -10.34
CA GLU A 155 -46.26 20.66 -9.44
C GLU A 155 -45.03 21.58 -9.31
N SER A 156 -44.57 22.15 -10.42
CA SER A 156 -43.39 23.04 -10.41
C SER A 156 -43.62 24.31 -9.59
N GLU A 157 -44.83 24.88 -9.62
CA GLU A 157 -45.17 26.05 -8.80
C GLU A 157 -45.28 25.72 -7.30
N ILE A 158 -45.73 24.51 -6.95
CA ILE A 158 -45.71 24.03 -5.55
C ILE A 158 -44.26 23.93 -5.06
N VAL A 159 -43.36 23.36 -5.88
CA VAL A 159 -41.93 23.27 -5.54
C VAL A 159 -41.30 24.67 -5.45
N ARG A 160 -41.69 25.60 -6.33
CA ARG A 160 -41.23 26.99 -6.33
C ARG A 160 -41.62 27.71 -5.05
N ASP A 161 -42.91 27.73 -4.71
CA ASP A 161 -43.42 28.34 -3.47
C ASP A 161 -42.73 27.75 -2.24
N LEU A 162 -42.51 26.43 -2.25
CA LEU A 162 -41.78 25.77 -1.17
C LEU A 162 -40.33 26.27 -1.04
N LEU A 163 -39.56 26.27 -2.13
CA LEU A 163 -38.17 26.73 -2.10
C LEU A 163 -38.06 28.23 -1.79
N THR A 164 -39.00 29.05 -2.27
CA THR A 164 -39.07 30.50 -1.96
C THR A 164 -39.39 30.74 -0.48
N LYS A 165 -40.35 30.03 0.11
CA LYS A 165 -40.57 30.08 1.57
C LYS A 165 -39.33 29.70 2.36
N ILE A 166 -38.50 28.84 1.76
CA ILE A 166 -37.30 28.35 2.40
C ILE A 166 -36.10 29.31 2.24
N SER A 167 -36.04 30.09 1.15
CA SER A 167 -34.87 30.88 0.78
C SER A 167 -34.50 32.00 1.74
N ASP A 168 -35.46 32.59 2.45
CA ASP A 168 -35.21 33.70 3.40
C ASP A 168 -34.29 33.33 4.56
N THR A 169 -34.07 32.02 4.75
CA THR A 169 -33.24 31.47 5.84
C THR A 169 -31.88 30.95 5.36
N PHE A 170 -31.56 31.10 4.07
CA PHE A 170 -30.27 30.71 3.53
C PHE A 170 -29.17 31.59 4.12
N VAL A 171 -28.14 30.95 4.67
CA VAL A 171 -26.94 31.61 5.22
C VAL A 171 -25.73 31.47 4.30
N THR A 172 -25.87 30.67 3.24
CA THR A 172 -24.85 30.43 2.21
C THR A 172 -25.52 30.23 0.85
N THR A 173 -24.74 30.28 -0.23
CA THR A 173 -25.23 30.08 -1.60
C THR A 173 -25.01 28.64 -2.05
N ALA A 174 -25.76 28.19 -3.05
CA ALA A 174 -25.54 26.88 -3.69
C ALA A 174 -24.12 26.81 -4.29
N TRP A 175 -23.61 27.92 -4.84
CA TRP A 175 -22.22 27.97 -5.32
C TRP A 175 -21.21 27.72 -4.20
N LYS A 176 -21.34 28.38 -3.04
CA LYS A 176 -20.40 28.16 -1.91
C LYS A 176 -20.44 26.73 -1.40
N LEU A 177 -21.59 26.07 -1.43
CA LEU A 177 -21.71 24.65 -1.09
C LEU A 177 -20.90 23.79 -2.06
N VAL A 178 -21.06 24.02 -3.36
CA VAL A 178 -20.36 23.31 -4.44
C VAL A 178 -18.85 23.57 -4.42
N ASP A 179 -18.45 24.82 -4.23
CA ASP A 179 -17.04 25.26 -4.16
C ASP A 179 -16.31 24.63 -2.97
N ASN A 180 -16.92 24.68 -1.77
CA ASN A 180 -16.37 24.02 -0.58
C ASN A 180 -16.26 22.50 -0.76
N PHE A 181 -17.29 21.87 -1.35
CA PHE A 181 -17.26 20.43 -1.62
C PHE A 181 -16.12 20.07 -2.58
N HIS A 182 -15.97 20.83 -3.68
CA HIS A 182 -14.89 20.65 -4.63
C HIS A 182 -13.51 20.81 -3.97
N GLU A 183 -13.33 21.84 -3.14
CA GLU A 183 -12.08 22.04 -2.40
C GLU A 183 -11.75 20.83 -1.51
N MET A 184 -12.74 20.24 -0.82
CA MET A 184 -12.51 19.04 -0.01
C MET A 184 -12.19 17.81 -0.86
N ALA A 185 -12.87 17.61 -1.99
CA ALA A 185 -12.56 16.53 -2.94
C ALA A 185 -11.12 16.67 -3.50
N GLN A 186 -10.69 17.90 -3.83
CA GLN A 186 -9.32 18.18 -4.23
C GLN A 186 -8.30 17.87 -3.13
N LYS A 187 -8.65 18.06 -1.85
CA LYS A 187 -7.77 17.68 -0.73
C LYS A 187 -7.58 16.17 -0.62
N HIS A 188 -8.60 15.35 -0.90
CA HIS A 188 -8.45 13.89 -1.00
C HIS A 188 -7.52 13.49 -2.15
N VAL A 189 -7.72 14.10 -3.32
CA VAL A 189 -6.81 13.91 -4.47
C VAL A 189 -5.37 14.32 -4.12
N TYR A 190 -5.20 15.43 -3.42
CA TYR A 190 -3.90 15.91 -2.96
C TYR A 190 -3.24 14.95 -1.95
N GLN A 191 -4.00 14.38 -1.02
CA GLN A 191 -3.48 13.37 -0.09
C GLN A 191 -2.99 12.13 -0.84
N ILE A 192 -3.77 11.62 -1.79
CA ILE A 192 -3.38 10.48 -2.63
C ILE A 192 -2.08 10.77 -3.37
N ARG A 193 -1.96 11.95 -4.01
CA ARG A 193 -0.72 12.36 -4.70
C ARG A 193 0.48 12.37 -3.76
N ASN A 194 0.34 12.94 -2.57
CA ASN A 194 1.45 12.98 -1.63
C ASN A 194 1.86 11.58 -1.15
N ILE A 195 0.91 10.67 -0.94
CA ILE A 195 1.21 9.27 -0.60
C ILE A 195 1.98 8.62 -1.76
N GLU A 196 1.56 8.83 -3.00
CA GLU A 196 2.31 8.33 -4.15
C GLU A 196 3.74 8.86 -4.23
N ASP A 197 3.98 10.13 -3.86
CA ASP A 197 5.32 10.71 -3.87
C ASP A 197 6.26 9.89 -2.95
N HIS A 198 5.74 9.39 -1.81
CA HIS A 198 6.48 8.50 -0.90
C HIS A 198 6.72 7.11 -1.50
N LEU A 199 5.73 6.56 -2.21
CA LEU A 199 5.78 5.22 -2.78
C LEU A 199 6.63 5.12 -4.06
N LYS A 200 6.68 6.17 -4.87
CA LYS A 200 7.39 6.19 -6.16
C LYS A 200 8.90 6.31 -6.01
N VAL A 201 9.37 6.99 -4.97
CA VAL A 201 10.81 7.15 -4.65
C VAL A 201 11.26 6.14 -3.59
N ASP A 202 10.30 5.39 -3.04
CA ASP A 202 10.47 4.40 -1.97
C ASP A 202 11.25 4.92 -0.75
N VAL A 203 10.59 5.77 0.04
CA VAL A 203 11.11 6.26 1.33
C VAL A 203 10.62 5.45 2.54
N ARG A 204 10.19 4.19 2.34
CA ARG A 204 9.59 3.37 3.40
C ARG A 204 10.57 3.10 4.55
N ARG A 205 11.83 2.79 4.25
CA ARG A 205 12.87 2.65 5.27
C ARG A 205 13.08 3.94 6.06
N GLY A 206 12.90 5.10 5.42
CA GLY A 206 12.92 6.41 6.04
C GLY A 206 11.77 6.63 7.03
N ILE A 207 10.57 6.15 6.69
CA ILE A 207 9.40 6.17 7.56
C ILE A 207 9.67 5.31 8.81
N GLU A 208 10.12 4.08 8.60
CA GLU A 208 10.48 3.12 9.66
C GLU A 208 11.58 3.67 10.58
N ASN A 209 12.71 4.12 10.01
CA ASN A 209 13.80 4.72 10.78
C ASN A 209 13.32 5.93 11.60
N THR A 210 12.31 6.65 11.13
CA THR A 210 11.73 7.81 11.83
C THR A 210 10.80 7.37 12.95
N ARG A 211 10.02 6.29 12.77
CA ARG A 211 9.25 5.64 13.83
C ARG A 211 10.18 5.15 14.95
N ASP A 212 11.22 4.41 14.61
CA ASP A 212 12.18 3.88 15.60
C ASP A 212 12.85 5.00 16.38
N MET A 213 13.26 6.07 15.68
CA MET A 213 13.81 7.27 16.31
C MET A 213 12.79 7.93 17.23
N PHE A 214 11.54 8.07 16.80
CA PHE A 214 10.45 8.64 17.59
C PHE A 214 10.16 7.84 18.87
N GLU A 215 10.12 6.51 18.78
CA GLU A 215 9.89 5.63 19.93
C GLU A 215 11.04 5.72 20.94
N GLN A 216 12.30 5.67 20.47
CA GLN A 216 13.48 5.82 21.31
C GLN A 216 13.54 7.20 21.99
N PHE A 217 13.20 8.26 21.26
CA PHE A 217 13.16 9.62 21.79
C PHE A 217 12.03 9.78 22.80
N SER A 218 10.86 9.20 22.54
CA SER A 218 9.71 9.25 23.47
C SER A 218 10.04 8.54 24.79
N GLU A 219 10.69 7.38 24.73
CA GLU A 219 11.14 6.67 25.94
C GLU A 219 12.19 7.48 26.71
N SER A 220 13.14 8.10 26.01
CA SER A 220 14.16 8.94 26.62
C SER A 220 13.57 10.20 27.25
N ALA A 221 12.62 10.85 26.57
CA ALA A 221 11.86 11.98 27.09
C ALA A 221 11.11 11.62 28.38
N LYS A 222 10.39 10.49 28.39
CA LYS A 222 9.75 9.95 29.60
C LYS A 222 10.74 9.79 30.74
N ASN A 223 11.89 9.19 30.48
CA ASN A 223 12.91 8.90 31.50
C ASN A 223 13.60 10.16 32.03
N LEU A 224 13.82 11.16 31.18
CA LEU A 224 14.36 12.47 31.59
C LEU A 224 13.37 13.23 32.49
N ILE A 225 12.08 13.25 32.11
CA ILE A 225 11.08 14.07 32.79
C ILE A 225 10.60 13.40 34.09
N LYS A 226 10.31 12.09 34.07
CA LYS A 226 9.72 11.37 35.22
C LYS A 226 10.56 11.42 36.50
N ASN A 227 11.87 11.58 36.33
CA ASN A 227 12.83 11.55 37.43
C ASN A 227 13.08 12.91 38.08
N THR A 228 12.57 13.99 37.49
CA THR A 228 12.78 15.35 37.99
C THR A 228 12.14 15.55 39.38
N PRO A 229 12.74 16.40 40.24
CA PRO A 229 12.15 16.72 41.54
C PRO A 229 10.74 17.32 41.41
N TRP A 230 10.51 18.16 40.40
CA TRP A 230 9.20 18.76 40.13
C TRP A 230 8.12 17.70 39.90
N VAL A 231 8.34 16.75 38.99
CA VAL A 231 7.38 15.68 38.69
C VAL A 231 7.03 14.86 39.94
N LYS A 232 8.05 14.52 40.74
CA LYS A 232 7.88 13.76 41.98
C LYS A 232 7.10 14.57 43.02
N ASN A 233 7.43 15.84 43.22
CA ASN A 233 6.80 16.70 44.21
C ASN A 233 5.34 17.02 43.86
N GLN A 234 5.01 17.11 42.56
CA GLN A 234 3.64 17.34 42.09
C GLN A 234 2.83 16.05 41.90
N ASN A 235 3.42 14.87 42.17
CA ASN A 235 2.79 13.55 42.00
C ASN A 235 2.24 13.29 40.57
N VAL A 236 2.95 13.75 39.53
CA VAL A 236 2.50 13.63 38.12
C VAL A 236 3.21 12.54 37.31
N VAL A 237 4.03 11.67 37.96
CA VAL A 237 4.77 10.57 37.29
C VAL A 237 3.86 9.70 36.42
N LYS A 238 2.78 9.15 37.01
CA LYS A 238 1.85 8.26 36.31
C LYS A 238 1.18 8.97 35.12
N LYS A 239 0.95 10.28 35.23
CA LYS A 239 0.33 11.06 34.15
C LYS A 239 1.28 11.25 32.97
N ILE A 240 2.56 11.47 33.25
CA ILE A 240 3.61 11.52 32.21
C ILE A 240 3.76 10.17 31.52
N GLU A 241 3.80 9.09 32.31
CA GLU A 241 3.85 7.73 31.74
C GLU A 241 2.64 7.45 30.85
N GLU A 242 1.44 7.84 31.29
CA GLU A 242 0.20 7.71 30.50
C GLU A 242 0.26 8.53 29.20
N ILE A 243 0.57 9.82 29.26
CA ILE A 243 0.62 10.69 28.08
C ILE A 243 1.66 10.20 27.08
N VAL A 244 2.87 9.85 27.54
CA VAL A 244 3.91 9.34 26.64
C VAL A 244 3.53 7.98 26.06
N SER A 245 2.87 7.10 26.82
CA SER A 245 2.41 5.81 26.30
C SER A 245 1.34 5.93 25.20
N GLN A 246 0.68 7.07 25.10
CA GLN A 246 -0.28 7.35 24.02
C GLN A 246 0.40 7.85 22.75
N LEU A 247 1.57 8.51 22.86
CA LEU A 247 2.26 9.10 21.72
C LEU A 247 2.59 8.05 20.66
N ARG A 248 2.27 8.36 19.42
CA ARG A 248 2.52 7.50 18.27
C ARG A 248 2.78 8.32 17.02
N ILE A 249 3.67 7.83 16.16
CA ILE A 249 3.76 8.34 14.80
C ILE A 249 2.55 7.84 14.01
N HIS A 250 1.97 8.69 13.16
CA HIS A 250 1.00 8.25 12.15
C HIS A 250 1.74 8.05 10.84
N ASP A 251 1.83 6.81 10.41
CA ASP A 251 2.55 6.43 9.20
C ASP A 251 1.80 5.38 8.36
N ASN A 252 0.51 5.16 8.66
CA ASN A 252 -0.34 4.24 7.90
C ASN A 252 -0.84 4.90 6.61
N TYR A 253 0.05 5.03 5.62
CA TYR A 253 -0.30 5.54 4.31
C TYR A 253 -1.31 4.67 3.56
N GLY A 254 -1.40 3.37 3.90
CA GLY A 254 -2.37 2.45 3.31
C GLY A 254 -3.80 2.80 3.69
N GLU A 255 -4.04 2.96 4.99
CA GLU A 255 -5.32 3.41 5.54
C GLU A 255 -5.73 4.77 4.96
N ASP A 256 -4.80 5.72 4.87
CA ASP A 256 -5.08 7.05 4.31
C ASP A 256 -5.44 7.02 2.82
N TYR A 257 -4.71 6.22 2.03
CA TYR A 257 -4.96 6.02 0.62
C TYR A 257 -6.34 5.38 0.42
N GLN A 258 -6.64 4.34 1.19
CA GLN A 258 -7.92 3.63 1.16
C GLN A 258 -9.08 4.55 1.54
N ASN A 259 -8.97 5.32 2.63
CA ASN A 259 -9.98 6.27 3.07
C ASN A 259 -10.29 7.32 2.00
N SER A 260 -9.26 7.88 1.36
CA SER A 260 -9.43 8.86 0.30
C SER A 260 -10.02 8.27 -0.98
N THR A 261 -9.56 7.10 -1.42
CA THR A 261 -10.07 6.45 -2.64
C THR A 261 -11.51 5.97 -2.50
N ASN A 262 -11.86 5.36 -1.35
CA ASN A 262 -13.24 4.95 -1.04
C ASN A 262 -14.19 6.15 -1.07
N MET A 263 -13.80 7.28 -0.47
CA MET A 263 -14.61 8.49 -0.47
C MET A 263 -14.77 9.06 -1.88
N LEU A 264 -13.68 9.19 -2.64
CA LEU A 264 -13.69 9.75 -4.01
C LEU A 264 -14.52 8.90 -4.98
N HIS A 265 -14.47 7.57 -4.88
CA HIS A 265 -15.35 6.75 -5.70
C HIS A 265 -16.80 6.91 -5.30
N LYS A 266 -17.12 6.88 -4.00
CA LYS A 266 -18.52 6.96 -3.54
C LYS A 266 -19.22 8.20 -4.10
N ILE A 267 -18.51 9.32 -4.16
CA ILE A 267 -19.00 10.56 -4.75
C ILE A 267 -19.04 10.52 -6.28
N GLU A 268 -18.02 9.96 -6.95
CA GLU A 268 -18.01 9.79 -8.42
C GLU A 268 -19.16 8.91 -8.90
N LYS A 269 -19.42 7.79 -8.21
CA LYS A 269 -20.52 6.87 -8.51
C LYS A 269 -21.86 7.58 -8.37
N PHE A 270 -22.10 8.28 -7.26
CA PHE A 270 -23.32 9.05 -7.08
C PHE A 270 -23.52 10.10 -8.18
N TYR A 271 -22.45 10.82 -8.54
CA TYR A 271 -22.50 11.83 -9.59
C TYR A 271 -22.83 11.20 -10.95
N THR A 272 -22.19 10.07 -11.27
CA THR A 272 -22.39 9.36 -12.53
C THR A 272 -23.79 8.74 -12.62
N ASP A 273 -24.29 8.13 -11.54
CA ASP A 273 -25.65 7.59 -11.47
C ASP A 273 -26.71 8.67 -11.61
N CYS A 274 -26.48 9.85 -11.02
CA CYS A 274 -27.36 11.00 -11.20
C CYS A 274 -27.36 11.48 -12.66
N LYS A 275 -26.18 11.61 -13.29
CA LYS A 275 -26.06 11.98 -14.71
C LYS A 275 -26.75 10.97 -15.62
N LEU A 276 -26.59 9.68 -15.33
CA LEU A 276 -27.26 8.58 -16.02
C LEU A 276 -28.78 8.71 -15.93
N LYS A 277 -29.29 8.95 -14.72
CA LYS A 277 -30.72 9.08 -14.46
C LYS A 277 -31.34 10.28 -15.17
N TYR A 278 -30.62 11.40 -15.27
CA TYR A 278 -31.14 12.67 -15.80
C TYR A 278 -30.48 13.12 -17.11
N ASN A 279 -29.95 12.18 -17.90
CA ASN A 279 -29.17 12.41 -19.12
C ASN A 279 -29.88 13.23 -20.21
N VAL A 280 -31.21 13.22 -20.25
CA VAL A 280 -32.05 13.97 -21.21
C VAL A 280 -32.46 15.35 -20.69
N VAL A 281 -32.11 15.68 -19.44
CA VAL A 281 -32.52 16.92 -18.77
C VAL A 281 -31.41 17.97 -18.90
N GLU A 282 -31.79 19.18 -19.32
CA GLU A 282 -30.88 20.33 -19.40
C GLU A 282 -30.34 20.71 -18.02
N ASN A 283 -29.06 21.10 -17.94
CA ASN A 283 -28.35 21.44 -16.68
C ASN A 283 -28.28 20.30 -15.65
N SER A 284 -28.49 19.04 -16.07
CA SER A 284 -28.40 17.87 -15.20
C SER A 284 -27.03 17.72 -14.52
N GLU A 285 -25.94 18.02 -15.20
CA GLU A 285 -24.59 17.98 -14.61
C GLU A 285 -24.47 18.94 -13.40
N LEU A 286 -24.93 20.19 -13.56
CA LEU A 286 -24.90 21.20 -12.50
C LEU A 286 -25.75 20.75 -11.30
N LEU A 287 -26.99 20.29 -11.54
CA LEU A 287 -27.88 19.83 -10.47
C LEU A 287 -27.37 18.58 -9.77
N CYS A 288 -26.83 17.62 -10.51
CA CYS A 288 -26.23 16.42 -9.94
C CYS A 288 -25.03 16.75 -9.05
N TYR A 289 -24.23 17.75 -9.44
CA TYR A 289 -23.13 18.22 -8.60
C TYR A 289 -23.62 18.87 -7.30
N ILE A 290 -24.70 19.67 -7.37
CA ILE A 290 -25.34 20.27 -6.19
C ILE A 290 -25.92 19.19 -5.28
N PHE A 291 -26.63 18.21 -5.83
CA PHE A 291 -27.21 17.09 -5.08
C PHE A 291 -26.13 16.29 -4.35
N MET A 292 -25.03 15.97 -5.05
CA MET A 292 -23.86 15.33 -4.48
C MET A 292 -23.28 16.18 -3.34
N SER A 293 -23.00 17.46 -3.59
CA SER A 293 -22.42 18.38 -2.60
C SER A 293 -23.31 18.55 -1.35
N SER A 294 -24.62 18.36 -1.49
CA SER A 294 -25.57 18.37 -0.39
C SER A 294 -25.69 17.03 0.35
N THR A 295 -25.49 15.92 -0.36
CA THR A 295 -25.65 14.57 0.19
C THR A 295 -24.42 14.16 0.98
N PHE A 296 -23.23 14.52 0.48
CA PHE A 296 -21.96 14.15 1.09
C PHE A 296 -21.37 15.31 1.87
N LYS A 297 -21.09 15.07 3.14
CA LYS A 297 -20.30 15.98 3.97
C LYS A 297 -18.85 15.53 3.91
N LEU A 298 -18.07 16.13 3.02
CA LEU A 298 -16.63 15.89 2.97
C LEU A 298 -15.95 16.71 4.06
N SER A 299 -15.10 16.05 4.84
CA SER A 299 -14.10 16.70 5.67
C SER A 299 -12.79 16.71 4.92
N ALA A 300 -11.97 17.76 5.12
CA ALA A 300 -10.60 17.72 4.65
C ALA A 300 -9.93 16.46 5.23
N PRO A 301 -9.30 15.62 4.39
CA PRO A 301 -8.40 14.62 4.93
C PRO A 301 -7.33 15.34 5.71
N ARG A 302 -6.93 14.70 6.79
CA ARG A 302 -5.84 15.21 7.58
C ARG A 302 -4.54 14.99 6.77
N LYS A 303 -3.72 16.03 6.61
CA LYS A 303 -2.56 16.03 5.68
C LYS A 303 -1.38 15.32 6.34
N TRP A 304 -1.39 14.00 6.34
CA TRP A 304 -0.43 13.18 7.08
C TRP A 304 0.87 12.96 6.33
N PHE A 305 0.77 12.67 5.04
CA PHE A 305 1.87 12.59 4.12
C PHE A 305 1.87 13.87 3.30
N PHE A 306 2.88 14.72 3.50
CA PHE A 306 2.96 16.01 2.83
C PHE A 306 4.40 16.29 2.36
N PRO A 307 4.57 17.04 1.26
CA PRO A 307 5.89 17.24 0.64
C PRO A 307 6.78 18.24 1.38
N ASP A 308 6.18 19.08 2.22
CA ASP A 308 6.88 20.21 2.83
C ASP A 308 7.87 19.77 3.92
N ASN A 309 8.91 20.57 4.13
CA ASN A 309 9.80 20.45 5.29
C ASN A 309 9.06 20.90 6.56
N ASN A 310 8.05 20.16 6.98
CA ASN A 310 7.30 20.40 8.21
C ASN A 310 7.09 19.11 9.02
N ALA A 311 6.60 19.24 10.24
CA ALA A 311 6.10 18.17 11.10
C ALA A 311 4.95 18.75 11.96
N TYR A 312 4.17 17.88 12.60
CA TYR A 312 3.04 18.31 13.42
C TYR A 312 2.77 17.31 14.54
N ASN A 313 2.61 17.80 15.77
CA ASN A 313 2.06 17.05 16.88
C ASN A 313 0.57 17.38 17.06
N GLY A 314 -0.28 16.38 16.80
CA GLY A 314 -1.70 16.41 17.11
C GLY A 314 -2.06 15.32 18.09
N HIS A 315 -1.41 15.32 19.26
CA HIS A 315 -1.47 14.30 20.32
C HIS A 315 -2.80 13.53 20.34
N PRO A 316 -2.78 12.18 20.30
CA PRO A 316 -1.60 11.32 20.48
C PRO A 316 -0.73 11.12 19.23
N SER A 317 -1.12 11.66 18.08
CA SER A 317 -0.47 11.32 16.81
C SER A 317 0.47 12.41 16.31
N VAL A 318 1.65 12.01 15.85
CA VAL A 318 2.71 12.89 15.31
C VAL A 318 2.97 12.55 13.84
N TYR A 319 3.20 13.58 13.02
CA TYR A 319 3.28 13.48 11.56
C TYR A 319 4.55 14.17 11.06
N PHE A 320 5.19 13.61 10.02
CA PHE A 320 6.40 14.18 9.43
C PHE A 320 6.25 14.34 7.92
N GLY A 321 6.83 15.40 7.38
CA GLY A 321 6.88 15.63 5.93
C GLY A 321 7.94 14.78 5.25
N TYR A 322 7.76 14.55 3.95
CA TYR A 322 8.63 13.76 3.08
C TYR A 322 10.14 13.99 3.28
N PRO A 323 10.66 15.24 3.42
CA PRO A 323 12.10 15.45 3.56
C PRO A 323 12.72 14.76 4.78
N LYS A 324 11.96 14.54 5.86
CA LYS A 324 12.44 13.86 7.07
C LYS A 324 12.68 12.39 6.80
N TYR A 325 11.70 11.74 6.16
CA TYR A 325 11.81 10.33 5.77
C TYR A 325 12.95 10.13 4.77
N HIS A 326 13.02 10.97 3.74
CA HIS A 326 14.11 10.92 2.76
C HIS A 326 15.49 11.08 3.43
N HIS A 327 15.67 12.07 4.31
CA HIS A 327 16.94 12.28 5.02
C HIS A 327 17.28 11.13 5.96
N ASN A 328 16.30 10.59 6.68
CA ASN A 328 16.56 9.51 7.63
C ASN A 328 16.91 8.20 6.91
N GLN A 329 16.47 8.03 5.66
CA GLN A 329 16.88 6.92 4.80
C GLN A 329 18.26 7.13 4.18
N TYR A 330 18.45 8.26 3.50
CA TYR A 330 19.61 8.46 2.61
C TYR A 330 20.72 9.35 3.19
N GLY A 331 20.50 9.96 4.36
CA GLY A 331 21.53 10.69 5.08
C GLY A 331 22.70 9.77 5.41
N LYS A 332 23.94 10.24 5.19
CA LYS A 332 25.12 9.37 5.29
C LYS A 332 25.52 9.07 6.73
N GLU A 333 25.50 10.10 7.60
CA GLU A 333 25.93 9.98 8.99
C GLU A 333 24.77 10.06 9.96
N MET A 334 24.82 9.26 11.02
CA MET A 334 23.84 9.36 12.11
C MET A 334 23.86 10.74 12.78
N ALA A 335 25.02 11.41 12.85
CA ALA A 335 25.13 12.78 13.34
C ALA A 335 24.24 13.77 12.55
N SER A 336 24.23 13.66 11.22
CA SER A 336 23.38 14.49 10.36
C SER A 336 21.91 14.14 10.51
N LYS A 337 21.58 12.84 10.58
CA LYS A 337 20.19 12.38 10.83
C LYS A 337 19.64 12.89 12.15
N LEU A 338 20.44 12.82 13.22
CA LEU A 338 20.06 13.33 14.54
C LEU A 338 19.96 14.85 14.57
N GLY A 339 20.87 15.57 13.90
CA GLY A 339 20.87 17.04 13.86
C GLY A 339 19.65 17.61 13.12
N TYR A 340 19.22 16.98 12.03
CA TYR A 340 18.08 17.45 11.23
C TYR A 340 16.76 16.74 11.59
N THR A 341 16.68 15.43 11.33
CA THR A 341 15.46 14.65 11.57
C THR A 341 15.24 14.43 13.06
N GLY A 342 16.29 14.07 13.82
CA GLY A 342 16.21 13.84 15.26
C GLY A 342 15.81 15.09 16.04
N PHE A 343 16.35 16.25 15.70
CA PHE A 343 15.88 17.53 16.23
C PHE A 343 14.37 17.70 15.99
N THR A 344 13.91 17.46 14.76
CA THR A 344 12.48 17.61 14.44
C THR A 344 11.62 16.63 15.24
N VAL A 345 12.03 15.37 15.34
CA VAL A 345 11.37 14.35 16.17
C VAL A 345 11.27 14.80 17.62
N GLY A 346 12.38 15.27 18.20
CA GLY A 346 12.40 15.77 19.57
C GLY A 346 11.56 17.03 19.77
N HIS A 347 11.54 17.94 18.79
CA HIS A 347 10.72 19.14 18.80
C HIS A 347 9.23 18.78 18.87
N GLU A 348 8.77 17.89 17.99
CA GLU A 348 7.37 17.47 18.00
C GLU A 348 6.99 16.74 19.29
N ILE A 349 7.87 15.89 19.84
CA ILE A 349 7.64 15.29 21.17
C ILE A 349 7.53 16.38 22.24
N GLY A 350 8.30 17.47 22.12
CA GLY A 350 8.27 18.64 22.99
C GLY A 350 6.88 19.24 23.16
N HIS A 351 6.09 19.38 22.09
CA HIS A 351 4.69 19.89 22.16
C HIS A 351 3.76 19.09 23.09
N THR A 352 4.16 17.88 23.48
CA THR A 352 3.42 17.09 24.48
C THR A 352 3.61 17.62 25.91
N PHE A 353 4.74 18.28 26.16
CA PHE A 353 5.17 18.75 27.47
C PHE A 353 5.15 20.28 27.62
N PHE A 354 5.24 21.02 26.51
CA PHE A 354 5.12 22.46 26.45
C PHE A 354 3.73 22.81 25.89
N ASP A 355 3.00 23.71 26.55
CA ASP A 355 1.63 24.05 26.17
C ASP A 355 1.36 25.54 26.37
N LYS A 356 0.34 26.07 25.69
CA LYS A 356 -0.08 27.46 25.84
C LYS A 356 -0.88 27.63 27.11
N HIS A 357 -0.56 28.65 27.91
CA HIS A 357 -1.20 28.92 29.21
C HIS A 357 -2.72 29.03 29.17
N ASP A 358 -3.31 29.40 28.02
CA ASP A 358 -4.74 29.54 27.83
C ASP A 358 -5.45 28.22 27.43
N LYS A 359 -4.68 27.15 27.16
CA LYS A 359 -5.20 25.85 26.71
C LYS A 359 -4.34 24.67 27.18
N LEU A 360 -4.15 24.48 28.48
CA LEU A 360 -3.51 23.26 29.01
C LEU A 360 -4.29 21.99 28.55
N GLN A 361 -3.77 21.30 27.55
CA GLN A 361 -4.34 20.11 26.90
C GLN A 361 -3.94 18.82 27.64
N HIS A 362 -2.71 18.73 28.15
CA HIS A 362 -2.14 17.47 28.62
C HIS A 362 -1.60 17.50 30.05
N LEU A 363 -0.81 18.53 30.41
CA LEU A 363 -0.27 18.69 31.76
C LEU A 363 -0.91 19.88 32.47
N PRO A 364 -1.47 19.70 33.69
CA PRO A 364 -2.14 20.77 34.42
C PRO A 364 -1.16 21.77 35.08
N TYR A 365 0.14 21.51 35.02
CA TYR A 365 1.17 22.30 35.68
C TYR A 365 2.36 22.48 34.75
N PHE A 366 2.84 23.71 34.63
CA PHE A 366 4.09 24.06 33.95
C PHE A 366 4.91 24.96 34.88
N SER A 367 6.22 24.74 34.96
CA SER A 367 7.07 25.48 35.90
C SER A 367 7.32 26.90 35.39
N LYS A 368 6.99 27.91 36.18
CA LYS A 368 7.29 29.32 35.88
C LYS A 368 8.79 29.55 35.68
N GLU A 369 9.63 28.79 36.38
CA GLU A 369 11.08 28.82 36.20
C GLU A 369 11.50 28.37 34.80
N VAL A 370 10.84 27.35 34.24
CA VAL A 370 11.12 26.86 32.87
C VAL A 370 10.63 27.88 31.85
N GLU A 371 9.42 28.42 32.04
CA GLU A 371 8.87 29.48 31.20
C GLU A 371 9.80 30.69 31.12
N ASP A 372 10.23 31.20 32.28
CA ASP A 372 11.12 32.36 32.37
C ASP A 372 12.48 32.03 31.74
N CYS A 373 13.01 30.82 31.95
CA CYS A 373 14.27 30.38 31.34
C CYS A 373 14.19 30.40 29.80
N VAL A 374 13.17 29.75 29.23
CA VAL A 374 12.96 29.68 27.78
C VAL A 374 12.77 31.08 27.19
N GLN A 375 11.86 31.87 27.75
CA GLN A 375 11.56 33.20 27.21
C GLN A 375 12.72 34.17 27.36
N ASN A 376 13.44 34.16 28.48
CA ASN A 376 14.60 35.02 28.67
C ASN A 376 15.73 34.68 27.69
N GLN A 377 15.97 33.39 27.43
CA GLN A 377 16.96 32.97 26.44
C GLN A 377 16.59 33.47 25.04
N TYR A 378 15.36 33.25 24.59
CA TYR A 378 14.90 33.72 23.28
C TYR A 378 14.87 35.25 23.19
N ASN A 379 14.44 35.96 24.25
CA ASN A 379 14.48 37.43 24.32
C ASN A 379 15.91 37.96 24.12
N ALA A 380 16.89 37.37 24.80
CA ALA A 380 18.30 37.77 24.68
C ALA A 380 18.82 37.52 23.25
N THR A 381 18.58 36.32 22.70
CA THR A 381 18.97 35.99 21.32
C THR A 381 18.30 36.90 20.29
N CYS A 382 17.02 37.23 20.49
CA CYS A 382 16.24 38.12 19.64
C CYS A 382 16.78 39.55 19.62
N LEU A 383 17.35 40.03 20.73
CA LEU A 383 17.99 41.34 20.81
C LEU A 383 19.35 41.37 20.12
N GLU A 384 20.16 40.34 20.34
CA GLU A 384 21.54 40.27 19.83
C GLU A 384 21.58 39.96 18.32
N TYR A 385 20.82 38.96 17.88
CA TYR A 385 20.87 38.40 16.53
C TYR A 385 19.72 38.84 15.64
N LYS A 386 19.07 39.96 15.97
CA LYS A 386 17.97 40.51 15.18
C LYS A 386 18.44 40.82 13.76
N GLU A 387 17.72 40.28 12.78
CA GLU A 387 17.87 40.68 11.39
C GLU A 387 16.83 41.74 11.02
N HIS A 388 15.83 41.41 10.19
CA HIS A 388 14.81 42.38 9.81
C HIS A 388 13.81 42.63 10.95
N SER A 389 13.26 41.56 11.51
CA SER A 389 12.37 41.64 12.69
C SER A 389 12.45 40.37 13.52
N CYS A 390 12.13 40.49 14.81
CA CYS A 390 12.11 39.38 15.77
C CYS A 390 11.07 39.67 16.87
N ALA A 391 10.40 38.63 17.38
CA ALA A 391 9.37 38.71 18.42
C ALA A 391 9.36 37.42 19.27
N THR A 392 9.17 37.57 20.58
CA THR A 392 9.35 36.52 21.60
C THR A 392 8.29 36.65 22.71
N THR A 393 7.02 36.70 22.30
CA THR A 393 5.87 36.79 23.21
C THR A 393 5.49 35.43 23.81
N ASP A 394 4.65 35.39 24.84
CA ASP A 394 4.15 34.14 25.46
C ASP A 394 3.49 33.17 24.47
N VAL A 395 2.95 33.69 23.35
CA VAL A 395 2.37 32.88 22.26
C VAL A 395 3.40 31.93 21.61
N PHE A 396 4.70 32.21 21.74
CA PHE A 396 5.80 31.39 21.22
C PHE A 396 6.35 30.40 22.25
N LEU A 397 5.89 30.39 23.52
CA LEU A 397 6.45 29.54 24.57
C LEU A 397 6.47 28.06 24.19
N ASP A 398 5.36 27.60 23.61
CA ASP A 398 5.15 26.25 23.12
C ASP A 398 6.25 25.84 22.11
N GLU A 399 6.41 26.62 21.03
CA GLU A 399 7.42 26.39 19.99
C GLU A 399 8.86 26.53 20.51
N ASN A 400 9.14 27.57 21.29
CA ASN A 400 10.48 27.86 21.81
C ASN A 400 10.92 26.77 22.81
N GLY A 401 9.98 26.29 23.62
CA GLY A 401 10.20 25.19 24.54
C GLY A 401 10.45 23.87 23.82
N ALA A 402 9.63 23.59 22.80
CA ALA A 402 9.80 22.43 21.91
C ALA A 402 11.16 22.45 21.18
N ASP A 403 11.60 23.60 20.67
CA ASP A 403 12.93 23.77 20.05
C ASP A 403 14.06 23.40 21.03
N ILE A 404 14.07 23.97 22.24
CA ILE A 404 15.12 23.68 23.24
C ILE A 404 15.10 22.20 23.64
N PHE A 405 13.91 21.67 23.94
CA PHE A 405 13.75 20.29 24.37
C PHE A 405 14.16 19.30 23.28
N GLY A 406 13.71 19.53 22.04
CA GLY A 406 14.04 18.70 20.90
C GLY A 406 15.53 18.68 20.59
N PHE A 407 16.19 19.83 20.69
CA PHE A 407 17.63 19.92 20.53
C PHE A 407 18.40 19.14 21.61
N GLN A 408 18.00 19.30 22.88
CA GLN A 408 18.61 18.57 24.00
C GLN A 408 18.43 17.06 23.86
N LEU A 409 17.24 16.62 23.45
CA LEU A 409 16.93 15.21 23.26
C LEU A 409 17.75 14.62 22.11
N ALA A 410 17.82 15.31 20.96
CA ALA A 410 18.62 14.88 19.82
C ALA A 410 20.12 14.81 20.17
N TYR A 411 20.65 15.79 20.89
CA TYR A 411 22.05 15.79 21.34
C TYR A 411 22.32 14.70 22.40
N HIS A 412 21.35 14.38 23.25
CA HIS A 412 21.45 13.24 24.17
C HIS A 412 21.64 11.93 23.40
N HIS A 413 20.83 11.69 22.37
CA HIS A 413 20.95 10.51 21.51
C HIS A 413 22.24 10.50 20.68
N LEU A 414 22.75 11.67 20.25
CA LEU A 414 24.06 11.78 19.61
C LEU A 414 25.18 11.26 20.51
N ARG A 415 25.20 11.71 21.78
CA ARG A 415 26.19 11.26 22.77
C ARG A 415 26.06 9.78 23.09
N MET A 416 24.84 9.26 23.17
CA MET A 416 24.62 7.83 23.38
C MET A 416 25.13 6.99 22.20
N HIS A 417 24.88 7.43 20.97
CA HIS A 417 25.26 6.69 19.77
C HIS A 417 26.77 6.65 19.56
N TYR A 418 27.44 7.82 19.57
CA TYR A 418 28.87 7.91 19.27
C TYR A 418 29.76 7.67 20.50
N GLY A 419 29.28 7.97 21.71
CA GLY A 419 30.08 7.88 22.93
C GLY A 419 31.41 8.62 22.80
N LYS A 420 32.53 7.89 22.88
CA LYS A 420 33.88 8.45 22.73
C LYS A 420 34.23 8.89 21.30
N HIS A 421 33.50 8.43 20.29
CA HIS A 421 33.74 8.70 18.86
C HIS A 421 33.07 9.98 18.36
N ILE A 422 32.44 10.74 19.26
CA ILE A 422 31.69 11.97 18.90
C ILE A 422 32.60 13.07 18.32
N HIS A 423 33.89 13.05 18.64
CA HIS A 423 34.88 14.01 18.12
C HIS A 423 35.73 13.44 16.97
N ASP A 424 35.41 12.23 16.48
CA ASP A 424 36.10 11.68 15.31
C ASP A 424 35.76 12.53 14.07
N THR A 425 36.78 12.79 13.26
CA THR A 425 36.65 13.61 12.05
C THR A 425 36.11 12.78 10.89
N ILE A 426 35.09 13.32 10.22
CA ILE A 426 34.56 12.83 8.97
C ILE A 426 35.39 13.44 7.83
N GLU A 427 36.34 12.67 7.29
CA GLU A 427 37.37 13.18 6.35
C GLU A 427 36.77 13.95 5.17
N ARG A 428 35.71 13.39 4.56
CA ARG A 428 35.02 13.97 3.39
C ARG A 428 34.43 15.37 3.63
N LEU A 429 34.12 15.73 4.88
CA LEU A 429 33.58 17.05 5.26
C LEU A 429 34.59 17.91 6.02
N ASN A 430 35.70 17.32 6.47
CA ASN A 430 36.65 17.97 7.36
C ASN A 430 35.98 18.56 8.61
N MET A 431 35.05 17.81 9.22
CA MET A 431 34.35 18.19 10.45
C MET A 431 34.13 16.96 11.35
N THR A 432 33.99 17.17 12.66
CA THR A 432 33.67 16.10 13.60
C THR A 432 32.21 15.66 13.49
N ASN A 433 31.87 14.47 14.00
CA ASN A 433 30.47 14.05 14.16
C ASN A 433 29.65 15.08 14.93
N GLU A 434 30.21 15.65 16.00
CA GLU A 434 29.57 16.72 16.76
C GLU A 434 29.32 17.98 15.92
N GLN A 435 30.30 18.43 15.16
CA GLN A 435 30.13 19.59 14.27
C GLN A 435 29.03 19.30 13.24
N LEU A 436 29.05 18.14 12.59
CA LEU A 436 28.02 17.78 11.61
C LEU A 436 26.61 17.84 12.19
N PHE A 437 26.41 17.44 13.45
CA PHE A 437 25.12 17.57 14.13
C PHE A 437 24.64 19.04 14.19
N PHE A 438 25.49 19.97 14.63
CA PHE A 438 25.15 21.40 14.73
C PHE A 438 24.89 22.02 13.35
N TYR A 439 25.72 21.70 12.35
CA TYR A 439 25.52 22.19 10.97
C TYR A 439 24.22 21.67 10.38
N SER A 440 23.89 20.40 10.62
CA SER A 440 22.66 19.77 10.10
C SER A 440 21.40 20.37 10.71
N TYR A 441 21.42 20.67 12.01
CA TYR A 441 20.36 21.40 12.70
C TYR A 441 20.10 22.77 12.05
N ALA A 442 21.17 23.57 11.88
CA ALA A 442 21.05 24.90 11.28
C ALA A 442 20.60 24.84 9.81
N MET A 443 21.14 23.92 9.01
CA MET A 443 20.77 23.73 7.61
C MET A 443 19.27 23.47 7.44
N GLY A 444 18.68 22.70 8.35
CA GLY A 444 17.25 22.44 8.37
C GLY A 444 16.36 23.66 8.56
N ARG A 445 16.92 24.78 9.06
CA ARG A 445 16.24 26.05 9.38
C ARG A 445 16.75 27.22 8.51
N CYS A 446 17.69 26.99 7.59
CA CYS A 446 18.27 28.07 6.79
C CYS A 446 17.27 28.78 5.88
N SER A 447 17.48 30.10 5.75
CA SER A 447 16.91 30.92 4.69
C SER A 447 17.96 31.86 4.12
N GLY A 448 18.05 31.92 2.79
CA GLY A 448 18.87 32.89 2.07
C GLY A 448 18.38 34.33 2.11
N SER A 449 17.31 34.62 2.86
CA SER A 449 16.79 35.97 3.06
C SER A 449 16.99 36.42 4.51
N LEU A 450 16.79 37.72 4.76
CA LEU A 450 16.74 38.24 6.13
C LEU A 450 15.52 37.67 6.86
N SER A 451 15.75 37.09 8.02
CA SER A 451 14.73 36.56 8.90
C SER A 451 13.79 37.67 9.38
N SER A 452 12.49 37.36 9.35
CA SER A 452 11.42 38.27 9.79
C SER A 452 10.25 37.51 10.40
N VAL A 453 9.53 38.17 11.30
CA VAL A 453 8.28 37.69 11.89
C VAL A 453 7.11 38.37 11.18
N HIS A 454 6.09 37.58 10.83
CA HIS A 454 4.86 38.07 10.20
C HIS A 454 3.76 38.34 11.22
N LEU A 455 3.17 39.54 11.14
CA LEU A 455 1.93 39.90 11.81
C LEU A 455 0.75 39.49 10.96
N LYS A 456 -0.18 38.73 11.55
CA LYS A 456 -1.45 38.37 10.92
C LYS A 456 -2.40 39.57 10.93
N SER A 457 -3.41 39.51 10.06
CA SER A 457 -4.44 40.55 9.93
C SER A 457 -5.31 40.75 11.17
N ASP A 458 -5.30 39.80 12.10
CA ASP A 458 -5.98 39.85 13.39
C ASP A 458 -5.14 40.50 14.51
N GLY A 459 -3.93 40.98 14.20
CA GLY A 459 -3.02 41.62 15.14
C GLY A 459 -2.13 40.65 15.93
N ASN A 460 -2.27 39.34 15.72
CA ASN A 460 -1.44 38.33 16.38
C ASN A 460 -0.19 38.01 15.53
N TYR A 461 0.92 37.67 16.19
CA TYR A 461 2.09 37.13 15.49
C TYR A 461 1.84 35.69 15.03
N GLU A 462 2.42 35.32 13.89
CA GLU A 462 2.51 33.93 13.47
C GLU A 462 3.57 33.22 14.32
N SER A 463 3.15 32.26 15.16
CA SER A 463 4.05 31.54 16.08
C SER A 463 5.12 30.72 15.36
N HIS A 464 4.87 30.30 14.12
CA HIS A 464 5.89 29.73 13.24
C HIS A 464 6.57 30.87 12.46
N SER A 465 7.70 31.39 12.94
CA SER A 465 8.43 32.42 12.18
C SER A 465 8.98 31.85 10.87
N ALA A 466 8.76 32.60 9.77
CA ALA A 466 9.35 32.41 8.44
C ALA A 466 9.23 31.02 7.78
N ARG A 467 8.03 30.43 7.71
CA ARG A 467 7.68 29.42 6.67
C ARG A 467 6.31 29.70 6.08
N ASN A 468 6.22 29.62 4.76
CA ASN A 468 5.05 30.00 3.97
C ASN A 468 3.73 29.39 4.46
N LYS A 469 2.69 30.23 4.39
CA LYS A 469 1.28 29.84 4.43
C LYS A 469 0.95 28.86 3.31
N MET A 470 0.48 27.69 3.69
CA MET A 470 -0.73 27.12 3.07
C MET A 470 -1.78 27.13 4.18
N ASN A 471 -2.91 27.82 3.98
CA ASN A 471 -3.99 27.93 4.98
C ASN A 471 -4.39 26.55 5.52
N ILE A 472 -3.90 26.18 6.70
CA ILE A 472 -4.40 25.04 7.47
C ILE A 472 -5.38 25.63 8.46
N LEU A 473 -6.67 25.59 8.11
CA LEU A 473 -7.71 25.71 9.11
C LEU A 473 -7.62 24.46 10.00
N VAL A 474 -7.19 24.66 11.25
CA VAL A 474 -7.32 23.66 12.31
C VAL A 474 -8.81 23.51 12.61
N PHE A 475 -9.41 22.43 12.13
CA PHE A 475 -10.77 22.03 12.51
C PHE A 475 -10.70 20.97 13.61
N PHE A 476 -11.30 21.30 14.75
CA PHE A 476 -11.63 20.32 15.79
C PHE A 476 -12.50 19.22 15.17
N THR A 477 -12.05 17.97 15.23
CA THR A 477 -12.86 16.81 14.83
C THR A 477 -13.62 16.29 16.04
N ILE A 478 -14.94 16.21 15.92
CA ILE A 478 -15.77 15.37 16.79
C ILE A 478 -15.58 13.92 16.29
N VAL A 479 -15.06 13.07 17.17
CA VAL A 479 -14.93 11.63 16.94
C VAL A 479 -16.34 11.04 16.80
N TYR A 480 -16.71 10.63 15.59
CA TYR A 480 -17.84 9.72 15.39
C TYR A 480 -17.32 8.31 15.63
N CYS A 481 -17.62 7.75 16.80
CA CYS A 481 -17.57 6.31 16.99
C CYS A 481 -18.68 5.69 16.13
N CYS A 482 -18.34 5.33 14.90
CA CYS A 482 -19.00 4.19 14.28
C CYS A 482 -18.56 2.97 15.09
N ILE A 483 -19.53 2.19 15.56
CA ILE A 483 -19.29 0.92 16.24
C ILE A 483 -18.82 -0.06 15.15
N ALA A 484 -17.54 0.04 14.77
CA ALA A 484 -16.84 -1.08 14.16
C ALA A 484 -16.53 -2.05 15.29
N ALA A 485 -16.61 -3.36 15.02
CA ALA A 485 -16.06 -4.33 15.95
C ALA A 485 -14.58 -4.02 16.14
N ASP A 486 -14.08 -4.03 17.38
CA ASP A 486 -12.65 -3.89 17.60
C ASP A 486 -11.94 -5.13 17.02
N PRO A 487 -10.76 -4.97 16.40
CA PRO A 487 -10.00 -6.11 15.91
C PRO A 487 -9.68 -7.07 17.08
N PRO A 488 -9.59 -8.39 16.81
CA PRO A 488 -9.18 -9.35 17.83
C PRO A 488 -7.86 -8.94 18.50
N GLN A 489 -7.75 -9.16 19.81
CA GLN A 489 -6.51 -8.88 20.53
C GLN A 489 -5.36 -9.73 19.95
N PRO A 490 -4.16 -9.14 19.73
CA PRO A 490 -3.03 -9.91 19.21
C PRO A 490 -2.60 -11.03 20.17
N PHE A 491 -2.07 -12.11 19.60
CA PHE A 491 -1.62 -13.30 20.33
C PHE A 491 -0.54 -14.07 19.55
N ASP A 492 0.20 -14.93 20.25
CA ASP A 492 1.24 -15.77 19.66
C ASP A 492 0.67 -17.15 19.31
N PHE A 493 0.13 -17.27 18.09
CA PHE A 493 -0.53 -18.51 17.69
C PHE A 493 0.42 -19.71 17.59
N VAL A 494 1.72 -19.49 17.38
CA VAL A 494 2.71 -20.55 17.24
C VAL A 494 2.97 -21.17 18.61
N GLU A 495 3.22 -20.35 19.63
CA GLU A 495 3.44 -20.86 20.98
C GLU A 495 2.17 -21.43 21.61
N ASP A 496 1.00 -20.84 21.33
CA ASP A 496 -0.29 -21.40 21.73
C ASP A 496 -0.52 -22.79 21.12
N ALA A 497 -0.14 -22.98 19.84
CA ALA A 497 -0.20 -24.27 19.17
C ALA A 497 0.76 -25.29 19.79
N ILE A 498 1.99 -24.89 20.13
CA ILE A 498 2.96 -25.76 20.82
C ILE A 498 2.38 -26.25 22.15
N VAL A 499 1.82 -25.36 22.97
CA VAL A 499 1.22 -25.74 24.26
C VAL A 499 0.03 -26.68 24.07
N LYS A 500 -0.72 -26.53 22.97
CA LYS A 500 -1.97 -27.26 22.74
C LYS A 500 -1.76 -28.64 22.10
N TYR A 501 -0.85 -28.77 21.14
CA TYR A 501 -0.76 -29.94 20.24
C TYR A 501 0.50 -30.79 20.43
N VAL A 502 1.44 -30.40 21.30
CA VAL A 502 2.58 -31.28 21.63
C VAL A 502 2.08 -32.53 22.36
N ASN A 503 2.36 -33.69 21.79
CA ASN A 503 2.05 -35.00 22.34
C ASN A 503 3.19 -35.52 23.22
N HIS A 504 3.08 -35.26 24.52
CA HIS A 504 4.03 -35.75 25.52
C HIS A 504 4.05 -37.28 25.70
N SER A 505 3.16 -38.04 25.06
CA SER A 505 3.17 -39.51 25.09
C SER A 505 4.13 -40.13 24.08
N VAL A 506 4.56 -39.35 23.08
CA VAL A 506 5.57 -39.76 22.09
C VAL A 506 6.91 -39.18 22.53
N ASP A 507 7.98 -39.98 22.53
CA ASP A 507 9.32 -39.49 22.81
C ASP A 507 9.84 -38.67 21.60
N PRO A 508 10.31 -37.42 21.79
CA PRO A 508 10.89 -36.61 20.69
C PRO A 508 12.08 -37.27 20.00
N CYS A 509 12.80 -38.15 20.70
CA CYS A 509 13.92 -38.92 20.15
C CYS A 509 13.48 -40.17 19.38
N GLU A 510 12.20 -40.53 19.45
CA GLU A 510 11.59 -41.64 18.71
C GLU A 510 10.80 -41.19 17.48
N ASN A 511 10.03 -40.11 17.57
CA ASN A 511 9.36 -39.49 16.42
C ASN A 511 9.01 -38.03 16.76
N PHE A 512 9.90 -37.11 16.40
CA PHE A 512 9.73 -35.69 16.73
C PHE A 512 8.49 -35.09 16.07
N TYR A 513 8.22 -35.37 14.79
CA TYR A 513 7.02 -34.88 14.13
C TYR A 513 5.75 -35.27 14.89
N ARG A 514 5.58 -36.53 15.30
CA ARG A 514 4.40 -36.94 16.09
C ARG A 514 4.44 -36.57 17.56
N HIS A 515 5.61 -36.21 18.08
CA HIS A 515 5.74 -35.56 19.37
C HIS A 515 5.29 -34.09 19.31
N ALA A 516 5.65 -33.35 18.27
CA ALA A 516 5.28 -31.94 18.12
C ALA A 516 3.87 -31.76 17.52
N CYS A 517 3.43 -32.66 16.65
CA CYS A 517 2.19 -32.62 15.88
C CYS A 517 1.33 -33.84 16.19
N SER A 518 0.43 -33.69 17.14
CA SER A 518 -0.55 -34.72 17.50
C SER A 518 -1.64 -34.92 16.42
N PHE A 519 -2.31 -36.06 16.43
CA PHE A 519 -3.41 -36.35 15.48
C PHE A 519 -4.67 -35.50 15.71
N ASP A 520 -4.79 -34.81 16.86
CA ASP A 520 -5.85 -33.86 17.15
C ASP A 520 -5.51 -32.41 16.73
N SER A 521 -4.33 -32.18 16.12
CA SER A 521 -4.04 -30.90 15.47
C SER A 521 -4.94 -30.69 14.25
N PRO A 522 -5.26 -29.43 13.88
CA PRO A 522 -5.89 -29.13 12.59
C PRO A 522 -4.97 -29.51 11.42
N ASP A 523 -5.54 -29.49 10.20
CA ASP A 523 -4.76 -29.72 8.97
C ASP A 523 -3.76 -28.59 8.69
N ASP A 524 -4.14 -27.35 9.01
CA ASP A 524 -3.29 -26.16 8.98
C ASP A 524 -3.48 -25.40 10.29
N ILE A 525 -2.42 -25.33 11.09
CA ILE A 525 -2.44 -24.68 12.42
C ILE A 525 -2.64 -23.18 12.30
N ALA A 526 -1.95 -22.51 11.38
CA ALA A 526 -2.00 -21.07 11.23
C ALA A 526 -3.39 -20.62 10.80
N VAL A 527 -3.98 -21.27 9.78
CA VAL A 527 -5.33 -20.98 9.30
C VAL A 527 -6.37 -21.25 10.38
N ALA A 528 -6.24 -22.36 11.11
CA ALA A 528 -7.17 -22.68 12.20
C ALA A 528 -7.08 -21.70 13.37
N ALA A 529 -5.88 -21.25 13.74
CA ALA A 529 -5.67 -20.32 14.84
C ALA A 529 -6.12 -18.90 14.48
N LEU A 530 -5.87 -18.46 13.24
CA LEU A 530 -6.22 -17.13 12.75
C LEU A 530 -7.67 -17.05 12.22
N LYS A 531 -8.47 -18.11 12.33
CA LYS A 531 -9.86 -18.16 11.83
C LYS A 531 -10.69 -16.93 12.24
N ASN A 532 -10.68 -16.55 13.53
CA ASN A 532 -11.46 -15.40 14.00
C ASN A 532 -10.92 -14.07 13.44
N VAL A 533 -9.61 -14.00 13.17
CA VAL A 533 -8.97 -12.85 12.54
C VAL A 533 -9.42 -12.75 11.08
N TYR A 534 -9.44 -13.86 10.34
CA TYR A 534 -9.95 -13.90 8.97
C TYR A 534 -11.45 -13.58 8.89
N GLU A 535 -12.27 -14.10 9.80
CA GLU A 535 -13.70 -13.75 9.87
C GLU A 535 -13.91 -12.24 10.11
N TYR A 536 -13.09 -11.63 10.97
CA TYR A 536 -13.09 -10.17 11.17
C TYR A 536 -12.69 -9.42 9.90
N ILE A 537 -11.60 -9.84 9.25
CA ILE A 537 -11.11 -9.23 8.00
C ILE A 537 -12.18 -9.31 6.91
N GLU A 538 -12.79 -10.48 6.70
CA GLU A 538 -13.87 -10.66 5.73
C GLU A 538 -15.06 -9.76 6.01
N ASP A 539 -15.44 -9.58 7.28
CA ASP A 539 -16.55 -8.69 7.66
C ASP A 539 -16.23 -7.22 7.41
N ALA A 540 -15.04 -6.76 7.81
CA ALA A 540 -14.55 -5.41 7.56
C ALA A 540 -14.51 -5.11 6.05
N GLN A 541 -14.10 -6.11 5.26
CA GLN A 541 -13.93 -5.98 3.82
C GLN A 541 -15.22 -5.89 3.02
N LYS A 542 -16.36 -6.32 3.57
CA LYS A 542 -17.67 -6.22 2.89
C LYS A 542 -18.03 -4.80 2.48
N SER A 543 -17.54 -3.79 3.18
CA SER A 543 -17.85 -2.38 2.88
C SER A 543 -16.92 -1.76 1.84
N PHE A 544 -15.81 -2.43 1.48
CA PHE A 544 -14.80 -1.85 0.61
C PHE A 544 -15.23 -1.78 -0.83
N LEU A 545 -14.74 -0.71 -1.44
CA LEU A 545 -15.17 -0.25 -2.72
C LEU A 545 -15.03 -1.29 -3.84
N TRP A 546 -13.90 -1.98 -3.92
CA TRP A 546 -13.66 -2.95 -4.99
C TRP A 546 -14.64 -4.13 -4.97
N ASN A 547 -15.30 -4.39 -3.83
CA ASN A 547 -16.37 -5.38 -3.70
C ASN A 547 -17.73 -4.87 -4.22
N HIS A 548 -17.85 -3.57 -4.53
CA HIS A 548 -19.09 -2.90 -4.97
C HIS A 548 -19.01 -2.29 -6.38
N LEU A 549 -17.99 -2.65 -7.16
CA LEU A 549 -17.82 -2.16 -8.53
C LEU A 549 -18.93 -2.70 -9.44
N ASP A 550 -19.59 -1.82 -10.18
CA ASP A 550 -20.67 -2.19 -11.09
C ASP A 550 -20.17 -3.10 -12.21
N ILE A 551 -18.96 -2.86 -12.73
CA ILE A 551 -18.38 -3.71 -13.78
C ILE A 551 -18.28 -5.17 -13.31
N ILE A 552 -17.93 -5.42 -12.06
CA ILE A 552 -17.81 -6.79 -11.52
C ILE A 552 -19.20 -7.36 -11.21
N ASN A 553 -20.03 -6.59 -10.51
CA ASN A 553 -21.32 -7.06 -9.99
C ASN A 553 -22.40 -7.19 -11.07
N SER A 554 -22.26 -6.51 -12.21
CA SER A 554 -23.21 -6.62 -13.33
C SER A 554 -23.19 -7.99 -14.00
N TYR A 555 -22.08 -8.74 -13.93
CA TYR A 555 -21.92 -9.99 -14.68
C TYR A 555 -23.03 -11.02 -14.38
N LYS A 556 -23.35 -11.23 -13.10
CA LYS A 556 -24.42 -12.16 -12.67
C LYS A 556 -25.78 -11.80 -13.24
N SER A 557 -26.05 -10.52 -13.49
CA SER A 557 -27.32 -10.07 -14.07
C SER A 557 -27.45 -10.38 -15.57
N PHE A 558 -26.36 -10.72 -16.25
CA PHE A 558 -26.37 -11.02 -17.69
C PHE A 558 -26.85 -12.44 -18.00
N ASP A 559 -26.91 -13.34 -17.02
CA ASP A 559 -27.40 -14.70 -17.22
C ASP A 559 -28.84 -14.72 -17.77
N SER A 560 -29.71 -13.81 -17.30
CA SER A 560 -31.08 -13.68 -17.81
C SER A 560 -31.16 -13.13 -19.25
N ARG A 561 -30.06 -12.55 -19.74
CA ARG A 561 -29.95 -11.86 -21.05
C ARG A 561 -29.00 -12.59 -22.01
N LYS A 562 -28.54 -13.78 -21.63
CA LYS A 562 -27.57 -14.59 -22.36
C LYS A 562 -27.97 -14.89 -23.80
N GLU A 563 -29.27 -14.93 -24.09
CA GLU A 563 -29.78 -15.14 -25.45
C GLU A 563 -29.41 -14.01 -26.43
N LEU A 564 -29.18 -12.78 -25.96
CA LEU A 564 -28.71 -11.67 -26.79
C LEU A 564 -27.29 -11.92 -27.33
N VAL A 565 -26.52 -12.80 -26.69
CA VAL A 565 -25.13 -13.13 -27.04
C VAL A 565 -24.91 -14.64 -27.21
N SER A 566 -25.98 -15.42 -27.42
CA SER A 566 -25.92 -16.89 -27.48
C SER A 566 -25.39 -17.43 -28.81
N SER A 567 -25.31 -16.57 -29.83
CA SER A 567 -24.74 -16.89 -31.15
C SER A 567 -24.18 -15.64 -31.83
N THR A 568 -23.32 -15.83 -32.84
CA THR A 568 -22.82 -14.73 -33.69
C THR A 568 -23.96 -13.93 -34.31
N LYS A 569 -25.02 -14.61 -34.76
CA LYS A 569 -26.20 -13.95 -35.32
C LYS A 569 -26.91 -13.08 -34.28
N ALA A 570 -27.23 -13.64 -33.10
CA ALA A 570 -27.89 -12.90 -32.03
C ALA A 570 -27.06 -11.69 -31.57
N THR A 571 -25.74 -11.87 -31.42
CA THR A 571 -24.81 -10.79 -31.06
C THR A 571 -24.81 -9.70 -32.13
N ASN A 572 -24.72 -10.08 -33.42
CA ASN A 572 -24.75 -9.11 -34.51
C ASN A 572 -26.07 -8.34 -34.57
N ASP A 573 -27.20 -9.03 -34.39
CA ASP A 573 -28.52 -8.40 -34.35
C ASP A 573 -28.61 -7.38 -33.18
N PHE A 574 -28.12 -7.75 -32.00
CA PHE A 574 -28.03 -6.84 -30.84
C PHE A 574 -27.15 -5.61 -31.09
N LEU A 575 -25.96 -5.80 -31.67
CA LEU A 575 -25.03 -4.70 -31.98
C LEU A 575 -25.59 -3.76 -33.05
N ILE A 576 -26.23 -4.30 -34.08
CA ILE A 576 -26.87 -3.52 -35.16
C ILE A 576 -27.99 -2.66 -34.59
N GLU A 577 -28.85 -3.23 -33.75
CA GLU A 577 -29.95 -2.49 -33.12
C GLU A 577 -29.43 -1.41 -32.16
N SER A 578 -28.31 -1.69 -31.46
CA SER A 578 -27.62 -0.70 -30.63
C SER A 578 -27.12 0.49 -31.46
N VAL A 579 -26.47 0.25 -32.60
CA VAL A 579 -25.98 1.32 -33.49
C VAL A 579 -27.12 2.15 -34.06
N LYS A 580 -28.19 1.47 -34.51
CA LYS A 580 -29.38 2.14 -35.01
C LYS A 580 -29.98 3.06 -33.94
N THR A 581 -30.17 2.55 -32.73
CA THR A 581 -30.74 3.30 -31.60
C THR A 581 -29.89 4.51 -31.25
N VAL A 582 -28.57 4.38 -31.17
CA VAL A 582 -27.66 5.52 -30.87
C VAL A 582 -27.69 6.55 -31.99
N CYS A 583 -27.71 6.11 -33.25
CA CYS A 583 -27.76 7.03 -34.40
C CYS A 583 -29.07 7.82 -34.42
N GLU A 584 -30.20 7.16 -34.18
CA GLU A 584 -31.54 7.77 -34.23
C GLU A 584 -31.83 8.67 -33.02
N LYS A 585 -31.45 8.23 -31.81
CA LYS A 585 -31.82 8.92 -30.56
C LYS A 585 -30.76 9.87 -30.01
N LYS A 586 -29.51 9.78 -30.46
CA LYS A 586 -28.41 10.60 -29.94
C LYS A 586 -27.77 11.45 -31.03
N ASN A 587 -26.77 10.92 -31.74
CA ASN A 587 -26.12 11.58 -32.86
C ASN A 587 -25.22 10.59 -33.64
N MET A 588 -24.80 11.02 -34.83
CA MET A 588 -24.02 10.19 -35.74
C MET A 588 -22.57 9.95 -35.27
N ASP A 589 -21.96 10.90 -34.55
CA ASP A 589 -20.59 10.74 -34.02
C ASP A 589 -20.52 9.67 -32.93
N SER A 590 -21.48 9.62 -31.99
CA SER A 590 -21.59 8.56 -30.99
C SER A 590 -21.80 7.19 -31.65
N ALA A 591 -22.55 7.13 -32.76
CA ALA A 591 -22.73 5.92 -33.55
C ALA A 591 -21.42 5.46 -34.22
N PHE A 592 -20.58 6.39 -34.70
CA PHE A 592 -19.24 6.06 -35.22
C PHE A 592 -18.26 5.62 -34.13
N THR A 593 -18.33 6.21 -32.93
CA THR A 593 -17.53 5.72 -31.79
C THR A 593 -17.93 4.30 -31.41
N LEU A 594 -19.24 4.03 -31.38
CA LEU A 594 -19.79 2.69 -31.12
C LEU A 594 -19.30 1.66 -32.16
N LEU A 595 -19.22 2.07 -33.43
CA LEU A 595 -18.65 1.26 -34.51
C LEU A 595 -17.16 0.93 -34.30
N GLY A 596 -16.39 1.86 -33.74
CA GLY A 596 -15.01 1.62 -33.34
C GLY A 596 -14.91 0.44 -32.36
N GLY A 597 -15.78 0.41 -31.34
CA GLY A 597 -15.86 -0.68 -30.37
C GLY A 597 -16.24 -2.02 -30.99
N ILE A 598 -17.19 -2.03 -31.94
CA ILE A 598 -17.57 -3.24 -32.70
C ILE A 598 -16.37 -3.79 -33.49
N ASN A 599 -15.57 -2.93 -34.13
CA ASN A 599 -14.37 -3.37 -34.85
C ASN A 599 -13.32 -3.99 -33.91
N THR A 600 -13.14 -3.43 -32.70
CA THR A 600 -12.25 -4.01 -31.68
C THR A 600 -12.73 -5.40 -31.27
N LEU A 601 -14.03 -5.57 -31.04
CA LEU A 601 -14.63 -6.87 -30.75
C LEU A 601 -14.38 -7.88 -31.89
N GLU A 602 -14.64 -7.50 -33.14
CA GLU A 602 -14.38 -8.39 -34.28
C GLU A 602 -12.91 -8.81 -34.37
N SER A 603 -11.98 -7.87 -34.20
CA SER A 603 -10.53 -8.14 -34.23
C SER A 603 -10.12 -9.12 -33.13
N ARG A 604 -10.65 -8.93 -31.92
CA ARG A 604 -10.38 -9.82 -30.78
C ARG A 604 -10.91 -11.23 -31.01
N LEU A 605 -12.10 -11.36 -31.60
CA LEU A 605 -12.69 -12.67 -31.93
C LEU A 605 -11.96 -13.38 -33.08
N LYS A 606 -11.30 -12.64 -33.96
CA LYS A 606 -10.57 -13.17 -35.14
C LYS A 606 -9.08 -13.40 -34.93
N ASN A 607 -8.49 -12.81 -33.88
CA ASN A 607 -7.04 -12.77 -33.67
C ASN A 607 -6.28 -12.14 -34.87
N GLU A 608 -6.88 -11.14 -35.54
CA GLU A 608 -6.34 -10.48 -36.74
C GLU A 608 -6.16 -8.97 -36.54
N THR A 609 -5.20 -8.36 -37.25
CA THR A 609 -5.00 -6.90 -37.30
C THR A 609 -6.05 -6.21 -38.19
N VAL A 610 -6.70 -5.18 -37.65
CA VAL A 610 -7.86 -4.49 -38.23
C VAL A 610 -7.63 -3.95 -39.66
N LYS A 611 -8.49 -4.34 -40.62
CA LYS A 611 -8.77 -3.52 -41.82
C LYS A 611 -9.90 -2.53 -41.52
N ASN A 612 -9.57 -1.24 -41.47
CA ASN A 612 -10.52 -0.16 -41.19
C ASN A 612 -11.69 -0.15 -42.18
N LEU A 613 -12.92 -0.07 -41.66
CA LEU A 613 -14.11 0.30 -42.44
C LEU A 613 -13.93 1.74 -42.95
N ARG A 614 -13.53 1.89 -44.22
CA ARG A 614 -13.33 3.20 -44.85
C ARG A 614 -14.66 3.82 -45.28
N SER A 615 -15.07 4.89 -44.60
CA SER A 615 -15.31 6.24 -45.18
C SER A 615 -16.42 7.04 -44.46
N LYS A 616 -16.06 7.73 -43.37
CA LYS A 616 -16.94 8.68 -42.62
C LYS A 616 -17.71 9.66 -43.54
N ARG A 617 -17.10 10.06 -44.66
CA ARG A 617 -17.66 11.03 -45.64
C ARG A 617 -18.84 10.54 -46.49
N GLN A 618 -19.05 9.23 -46.68
CA GLN A 618 -20.14 8.71 -47.54
C GLN A 618 -21.41 8.43 -46.73
N THR A 619 -21.26 8.02 -45.47
CA THR A 619 -22.32 7.70 -44.51
C THR A 619 -22.99 8.94 -43.91
N ASP A 620 -22.24 10.03 -43.68
CA ASP A 620 -22.78 11.33 -43.21
C ASP A 620 -23.89 11.88 -44.12
N LYS A 621 -23.87 11.54 -45.42
CA LYS A 621 -24.85 11.98 -46.42
C LYS A 621 -26.10 11.09 -46.55
N ALA A 622 -26.09 9.88 -45.99
CA ALA A 622 -27.10 8.84 -46.28
C ALA A 622 -27.97 8.44 -45.07
N GLY A 623 -27.66 8.92 -43.86
CA GLY A 623 -28.47 8.75 -42.65
C GLY A 623 -28.34 7.39 -41.95
N CYS A 624 -29.01 7.23 -40.80
CA CYS A 624 -28.89 6.06 -39.91
C CYS A 624 -29.27 4.72 -40.56
N ASN A 625 -30.22 4.72 -41.50
CA ASN A 625 -30.63 3.52 -42.23
C ASN A 625 -29.51 2.98 -43.13
N PHE A 626 -28.80 3.87 -43.83
CA PHE A 626 -27.66 3.48 -44.65
C PHE A 626 -26.52 2.93 -43.80
N LEU A 627 -26.21 3.60 -42.68
CA LEU A 627 -25.20 3.14 -41.73
C LEU A 627 -25.50 1.72 -41.20
N THR A 628 -26.73 1.51 -40.74
CA THR A 628 -27.20 0.23 -40.20
C THR A 628 -27.14 -0.88 -41.26
N GLN A 629 -27.50 -0.57 -42.52
CA GLN A 629 -27.43 -1.51 -43.63
C GLN A 629 -25.99 -1.89 -43.99
N THR A 630 -25.08 -0.90 -44.05
CA THR A 630 -23.64 -1.16 -44.27
C THR A 630 -23.05 -2.05 -43.18
N ILE A 631 -23.41 -1.82 -41.92
CA ILE A 631 -22.93 -2.65 -40.80
C ILE A 631 -23.48 -4.06 -40.90
N ARG A 632 -24.77 -4.19 -41.23
CA ARG A 632 -25.41 -5.49 -41.43
C ARG A 632 -24.69 -6.28 -42.51
N GLU A 633 -24.37 -5.66 -43.65
CA GLU A 633 -23.58 -6.28 -44.74
C GLU A 633 -22.20 -6.72 -44.26
N VAL A 634 -21.46 -5.86 -43.54
CA VAL A 634 -20.13 -6.18 -43.01
C VAL A 634 -20.16 -7.35 -42.01
N LEU A 635 -21.07 -7.30 -41.03
CA LEU A 635 -21.17 -8.33 -39.98
C LEU A 635 -21.70 -9.67 -40.54
N THR A 636 -22.49 -9.64 -41.62
CA THR A 636 -23.05 -10.86 -42.25
C THR A 636 -22.17 -11.45 -43.35
N GLU A 637 -21.48 -10.65 -44.18
CA GLU A 637 -20.48 -11.16 -45.13
C GLU A 637 -19.31 -11.82 -44.41
N LYS A 638 -18.83 -11.21 -43.32
CA LYS A 638 -17.76 -11.76 -42.47
C LYS A 638 -18.20 -12.99 -41.67
N SER A 639 -19.50 -13.20 -41.46
CA SER A 639 -20.05 -14.37 -40.76
C SER A 639 -19.90 -15.67 -41.57
N ASN A 640 -19.73 -15.60 -42.89
CA ASN A 640 -19.60 -16.79 -43.74
C ASN A 640 -18.18 -17.39 -43.76
N ASP A 641 -17.16 -16.65 -43.29
CA ASP A 641 -15.77 -17.14 -43.16
C ASP A 641 -15.50 -17.88 -41.83
N HIS A 642 -16.50 -18.06 -40.95
CA HIS A 642 -16.32 -18.62 -39.61
C HIS A 642 -16.47 -20.14 -39.54
N VAL A 643 -15.68 -20.86 -40.33
CA VAL A 643 -15.34 -22.27 -40.06
C VAL A 643 -13.84 -22.36 -39.80
N ILE A 644 -13.41 -21.99 -38.59
CA ILE A 644 -12.06 -22.35 -38.14
C ILE A 644 -12.07 -23.86 -37.87
N SER A 645 -11.48 -24.62 -38.79
CA SER A 645 -11.01 -25.97 -38.51
C SER A 645 -9.94 -25.88 -37.44
N VAL A 646 -10.28 -26.32 -36.22
CA VAL A 646 -9.27 -26.57 -35.18
C VAL A 646 -8.38 -27.70 -35.70
N VAL A 647 -7.13 -27.38 -36.00
CA VAL A 647 -6.08 -28.39 -36.10
C VAL A 647 -5.91 -28.94 -34.69
N SER A 648 -6.23 -30.21 -34.53
CA SER A 648 -6.07 -30.99 -33.32
C SER A 648 -4.58 -31.19 -33.04
N ASP A 649 -4.09 -30.63 -31.94
CA ASP A 649 -3.09 -31.33 -31.14
C ASP A 649 -3.81 -32.11 -30.04
N SER A 650 -3.23 -33.26 -29.73
CA SER A 650 -3.89 -34.48 -29.27
C SER A 650 -4.55 -34.44 -27.88
N ASN A 651 -5.65 -35.22 -27.80
CA ASN A 651 -6.26 -35.86 -26.62
C ASN A 651 -7.10 -35.00 -25.65
N THR A 652 -8.31 -34.63 -26.08
CA THR A 652 -9.55 -34.96 -25.34
C THR A 652 -10.80 -34.69 -26.19
N VAL A 653 -11.76 -35.63 -26.14
CA VAL A 653 -13.00 -35.64 -26.93
C VAL A 653 -14.09 -34.76 -26.29
N SER A 654 -14.60 -33.75 -26.99
CA SER A 654 -16.05 -33.41 -27.00
C SER A 654 -16.44 -32.35 -28.04
N LYS A 655 -17.30 -32.75 -28.98
CA LYS A 655 -17.95 -31.93 -30.00
C LYS A 655 -19.07 -31.05 -29.40
N LYS A 656 -18.84 -29.74 -29.17
CA LYS A 656 -19.91 -28.70 -29.03
C LYS A 656 -19.41 -27.23 -28.98
N TYR A 657 -18.48 -26.80 -29.84
CA TYR A 657 -17.74 -25.53 -29.62
C TYR A 657 -18.12 -24.29 -30.46
N THR A 658 -19.23 -24.26 -31.19
CA THR A 658 -19.68 -23.02 -31.89
C THR A 658 -20.55 -22.09 -31.04
N ARG A 659 -21.00 -22.51 -29.85
CA ARG A 659 -21.82 -21.70 -28.91
C ARG A 659 -21.01 -20.83 -27.91
N LYS A 660 -19.71 -20.63 -28.10
CA LYS A 660 -18.79 -20.40 -26.96
C LYS A 660 -17.67 -19.38 -27.12
N LEU A 661 -17.73 -18.38 -28.03
CA LEU A 661 -16.66 -17.37 -28.12
C LEU A 661 -17.02 -16.04 -27.43
N GLN A 662 -18.22 -15.47 -27.66
CA GLN A 662 -18.61 -14.19 -27.04
C GLN A 662 -18.86 -14.30 -25.53
N TRP A 663 -19.65 -15.30 -25.10
CA TRP A 663 -19.88 -15.54 -23.68
C TRP A 663 -18.59 -15.93 -22.94
N LYS A 664 -17.72 -16.70 -23.60
CA LYS A 664 -16.41 -17.07 -23.05
C LYS A 664 -15.54 -15.83 -22.84
N LEU A 665 -15.45 -14.93 -23.83
CA LEU A 665 -14.75 -13.65 -23.68
C LEU A 665 -15.23 -12.87 -22.43
N MET A 666 -16.55 -12.78 -22.21
CA MET A 666 -17.10 -12.11 -21.04
C MET A 666 -16.81 -12.85 -19.73
N SER A 667 -16.84 -14.19 -19.75
CA SER A 667 -16.53 -15.06 -18.61
C SER A 667 -15.06 -14.96 -18.21
N ASP A 668 -14.15 -15.07 -19.17
CA ASP A 668 -12.70 -14.97 -18.97
C ASP A 668 -12.34 -13.57 -18.44
N PHE A 669 -12.96 -12.51 -18.97
CA PHE A 669 -12.81 -11.15 -18.44
C PHE A 669 -13.37 -11.04 -17.01
N HIS A 670 -14.52 -11.66 -16.70
CA HIS A 670 -15.10 -11.64 -15.36
C HIS A 670 -14.19 -12.32 -14.34
N GLU A 671 -13.66 -13.48 -14.67
CA GLU A 671 -12.73 -14.25 -13.85
C GLU A 671 -11.45 -13.45 -13.59
N GLY A 672 -10.85 -12.89 -14.65
CA GLY A 672 -9.70 -12.01 -14.52
C GLY A 672 -9.99 -10.81 -13.62
N ALA A 673 -11.10 -10.10 -13.83
CA ALA A 673 -11.46 -8.94 -13.01
C ALA A 673 -11.76 -9.31 -11.55
N THR A 674 -12.34 -10.50 -11.30
CA THR A 674 -12.58 -11.04 -9.97
C THR A 674 -11.27 -11.41 -9.27
N SER A 675 -10.28 -11.94 -9.99
CA SER A 675 -8.94 -12.18 -9.45
C SER A 675 -8.31 -10.88 -8.92
N TYR A 676 -8.42 -9.75 -9.64
CA TYR A 676 -7.97 -8.45 -9.13
C TYR A 676 -8.71 -8.00 -7.86
N VAL A 677 -10.01 -8.27 -7.74
CA VAL A 677 -10.78 -7.98 -6.51
C VAL A 677 -10.26 -8.84 -5.34
N ASN A 678 -9.98 -10.12 -5.59
CA ASN A 678 -9.42 -11.02 -4.58
C ASN A 678 -8.02 -10.56 -4.14
N ILE A 679 -7.16 -10.16 -5.09
CA ILE A 679 -5.83 -9.60 -4.78
C ILE A 679 -5.97 -8.30 -3.97
N ALA A 680 -6.92 -7.43 -4.30
CA ALA A 680 -7.19 -6.22 -3.50
C ALA A 680 -7.59 -6.56 -2.06
N ASN A 681 -8.46 -7.55 -1.88
CA ASN A 681 -8.85 -8.07 -0.56
C ASN A 681 -7.65 -8.67 0.19
N SER A 682 -6.81 -9.47 -0.47
CA SER A 682 -5.62 -10.07 0.13
C SER A 682 -4.58 -9.03 0.56
N ILE A 683 -4.28 -8.04 -0.28
CA ILE A 683 -3.40 -6.93 0.09
C ILE A 683 -4.00 -6.16 1.28
N ASN A 684 -5.29 -5.85 1.23
CA ASN A 684 -5.94 -5.05 2.26
C ASN A 684 -6.08 -5.79 3.60
N ALA A 685 -6.12 -7.12 3.61
CA ALA A 685 -6.13 -7.92 4.84
C ALA A 685 -4.96 -7.59 5.79
N HIS A 686 -3.82 -7.19 5.22
CA HIS A 686 -2.63 -6.80 5.98
C HIS A 686 -2.78 -5.44 6.70
N LEU A 687 -3.70 -4.58 6.24
CA LEU A 687 -4.01 -3.29 6.86
C LEU A 687 -5.08 -3.40 7.94
N GLU A 688 -6.09 -4.25 7.74
CA GLU A 688 -7.21 -4.41 8.69
C GLU A 688 -6.77 -4.84 10.09
N VAL A 689 -5.70 -5.64 10.16
CA VAL A 689 -5.10 -6.13 11.42
C VAL A 689 -3.62 -5.69 11.47
N ASP A 690 -3.34 -4.50 10.92
CA ASP A 690 -2.04 -3.84 10.76
C ASP A 690 -0.81 -4.71 11.07
N VAL A 691 -0.37 -5.50 10.08
CA VAL A 691 0.83 -6.36 10.17
C VAL A 691 2.06 -5.73 9.51
N ARG A 692 2.07 -4.40 9.32
CA ARG A 692 3.18 -3.69 8.64
C ARG A 692 4.52 -3.87 9.36
N LEU A 693 4.52 -3.86 10.69
CA LEU A 693 5.74 -4.14 11.46
C LEU A 693 6.21 -5.59 11.27
N GLY A 694 5.29 -6.54 11.04
CA GLY A 694 5.60 -7.91 10.66
C GLY A 694 6.29 -8.01 9.30
N ILE A 695 5.78 -7.26 8.31
CA ILE A 695 6.40 -7.14 6.97
C ILE A 695 7.82 -6.59 7.08
N GLU A 696 8.01 -5.51 7.84
CA GLU A 696 9.31 -4.87 8.09
C GLU A 696 10.31 -5.84 8.74
N LYS A 697 9.88 -6.54 9.81
CA LYS A 697 10.71 -7.52 10.52
C LYS A 697 11.08 -8.72 9.64
N THR A 698 10.17 -9.17 8.78
CA THR A 698 10.47 -10.26 7.83
C THR A 698 11.47 -9.81 6.76
N ARG A 699 11.40 -8.56 6.27
CA ARG A 699 12.44 -8.01 5.39
C ARG A 699 13.80 -7.97 6.07
N ASP A 700 13.85 -7.43 7.29
CA ASP A 700 15.11 -7.36 8.05
C ASP A 700 15.71 -8.77 8.23
N MET A 701 14.87 -9.78 8.47
CA MET A 701 15.28 -11.17 8.55
C MET A 701 15.82 -11.71 7.21
N VAL A 702 15.18 -11.40 6.08
CA VAL A 702 15.68 -11.76 4.74
C VAL A 702 17.06 -11.16 4.49
N GLU A 703 17.24 -9.86 4.76
CA GLU A 703 18.52 -9.16 4.57
C GLU A 703 19.62 -9.72 5.46
N GLU A 704 19.31 -10.00 6.73
CA GLU A 704 20.23 -10.63 7.66
C GLU A 704 20.64 -12.03 7.23
N MET A 705 19.70 -12.85 6.77
CA MET A 705 19.97 -14.20 6.30
C MET A 705 20.73 -14.23 4.98
N LEU A 706 20.50 -13.27 4.08
CA LEU A 706 21.29 -13.11 2.86
C LEU A 706 22.76 -12.78 3.16
N ARG A 707 23.04 -11.88 4.12
CA ARG A 707 24.42 -11.61 4.57
C ARG A 707 25.07 -12.85 5.20
N THR A 708 24.30 -13.63 5.94
CA THR A 708 24.78 -14.90 6.49
C THR A 708 25.05 -15.90 5.36
N ALA A 709 24.17 -16.04 4.37
CA ALA A 709 24.37 -16.90 3.21
C ALA A 709 25.62 -16.51 2.42
N GLU A 710 25.80 -15.21 2.13
CA GLU A 710 27.00 -14.65 1.52
C GLU A 710 28.25 -15.00 2.35
N THR A 711 28.24 -14.78 3.66
CA THR A 711 29.35 -15.16 4.56
C THR A 711 29.64 -16.67 4.53
N TYR A 712 28.58 -17.49 4.48
CA TYR A 712 28.67 -18.95 4.40
C TYR A 712 29.31 -19.43 3.09
N ILE A 713 29.06 -18.72 1.99
CA ILE A 713 29.56 -19.08 0.65
C ILE A 713 30.94 -18.44 0.40
N GLU A 714 31.16 -17.20 0.81
CA GLU A 714 32.30 -16.35 0.45
C GLU A 714 33.50 -16.43 1.44
N VAL A 715 33.28 -16.25 2.75
CA VAL A 715 34.38 -16.04 3.72
C VAL A 715 34.04 -16.45 5.16
N CYS A 716 34.55 -17.60 5.62
CA CYS A 716 35.31 -17.64 6.89
C CYS A 716 36.23 -18.88 7.03
N ARG A 717 37.54 -18.59 6.97
CA ARG A 717 38.71 -19.44 7.32
C ARG A 717 38.83 -20.78 6.59
N TYR A 718 39.51 -20.79 5.45
CA TYR A 718 40.38 -21.88 4.94
C TYR A 718 39.86 -23.34 4.95
N THR A 719 38.60 -23.62 5.29
CA THR A 719 38.17 -24.99 5.63
C THR A 719 36.79 -25.37 5.08
N LYS A 720 35.87 -24.43 4.82
CA LYS A 720 34.48 -24.80 4.44
C LYS A 720 34.14 -24.69 2.95
N THR A 721 34.42 -23.60 2.22
CA THR A 721 34.07 -23.47 0.78
C THR A 721 35.22 -23.03 -0.15
N PRO A 722 36.43 -23.64 -0.11
CA PRO A 722 37.60 -23.21 -0.90
C PRO A 722 37.38 -23.08 -2.42
N TRP A 723 36.41 -23.81 -2.97
CA TRP A 723 36.17 -23.90 -4.41
C TRP A 723 35.58 -22.62 -5.02
N VAL A 724 34.81 -21.82 -4.26
CA VAL A 724 34.19 -20.56 -4.74
C VAL A 724 35.26 -19.59 -5.23
N LYS A 725 36.35 -19.46 -4.47
CA LYS A 725 37.53 -18.66 -4.87
C LYS A 725 38.33 -19.33 -5.98
N LYS A 726 38.43 -20.66 -5.97
CA LYS A 726 39.16 -21.42 -7.01
C LYS A 726 38.50 -21.29 -8.40
N GLN A 727 37.18 -21.18 -8.45
CA GLN A 727 36.38 -21.06 -9.68
C GLN A 727 36.10 -19.60 -10.08
N ASP A 728 36.57 -18.62 -9.31
CA ASP A 728 36.40 -17.18 -9.57
C ASP A 728 34.93 -16.72 -9.67
N ILE A 729 34.06 -17.27 -8.81
CA ILE A 729 32.61 -16.98 -8.81
C ILE A 729 32.12 -16.15 -7.63
N VAL A 730 33.04 -15.57 -6.84
CA VAL A 730 32.69 -14.71 -5.68
C VAL A 730 31.74 -13.59 -6.10
N SER A 731 32.05 -12.89 -7.19
CA SER A 731 31.21 -11.81 -7.72
C SER A 731 29.83 -12.28 -8.19
N GLN A 732 29.68 -13.54 -8.62
CA GLN A 732 28.38 -14.09 -8.99
C GLN A 732 27.51 -14.34 -7.74
N VAL A 733 28.11 -14.87 -6.67
CA VAL A 733 27.43 -15.07 -5.39
C VAL A 733 27.01 -13.73 -4.78
N GLU A 734 27.91 -12.75 -4.76
CA GLU A 734 27.62 -11.37 -4.34
C GLU A 734 26.50 -10.78 -5.20
N ASN A 735 26.53 -10.98 -6.52
CA ASN A 735 25.50 -10.45 -7.42
C ASN A 735 24.12 -11.09 -7.12
N ILE A 736 24.04 -12.42 -7.06
CA ILE A 736 22.78 -13.16 -6.81
C ILE A 736 22.18 -12.76 -5.44
N THR A 737 23.00 -12.71 -4.39
CA THR A 737 22.55 -12.30 -3.05
C THR A 737 22.14 -10.83 -3.00
N SER A 738 22.82 -9.94 -3.72
CA SER A 738 22.45 -8.52 -3.80
C SER A 738 21.19 -8.24 -4.62
N GLU A 739 20.85 -9.14 -5.55
CA GLU A 739 19.65 -9.06 -6.38
C GLU A 739 18.40 -9.46 -5.60
N LEU A 740 18.46 -10.55 -4.82
CA LEU A 740 17.30 -11.12 -4.11
C LEU A 740 16.72 -10.12 -3.10
N LYS A 741 15.44 -9.80 -3.26
CA LYS A 741 14.72 -8.84 -2.42
C LYS A 741 13.34 -9.35 -2.04
N ILE A 742 12.89 -9.02 -0.86
CA ILE A 742 11.49 -9.22 -0.51
C ILE A 742 10.60 -8.22 -1.27
N ARG A 743 9.47 -8.70 -1.81
CA ARG A 743 8.42 -7.83 -2.34
C ARG A 743 7.48 -7.42 -1.21
N ASP A 744 7.84 -6.31 -0.56
CA ASP A 744 7.17 -5.82 0.64
C ASP A 744 6.46 -4.45 0.43
N ASN A 745 6.41 -3.95 -0.81
CA ASN A 745 5.82 -2.64 -1.11
C ASN A 745 4.30 -2.73 -1.29
N PHE A 746 3.59 -2.97 -0.19
CA PHE A 746 2.13 -3.14 -0.21
C PHE A 746 1.43 -1.93 -0.84
N GLY A 747 1.89 -0.70 -0.56
CA GLY A 747 1.26 0.51 -1.09
C GLY A 747 1.33 0.55 -2.62
N LYS A 748 2.45 0.09 -3.19
CA LYS A 748 2.62 -0.01 -4.63
C LYS A 748 1.76 -1.12 -5.23
N SER A 749 1.76 -2.32 -4.63
CA SER A 749 0.94 -3.45 -5.09
C SER A 749 -0.55 -3.08 -5.03
N PHE A 750 -0.98 -2.43 -3.95
CA PHE A 750 -2.36 -1.96 -3.78
C PHE A 750 -2.72 -0.92 -4.84
N GLN A 751 -1.85 0.06 -5.09
CA GLN A 751 -2.04 1.06 -6.15
C GLN A 751 -2.23 0.38 -7.51
N VAL A 752 -1.36 -0.56 -7.90
CA VAL A 752 -1.43 -1.21 -9.22
C VAL A 752 -2.78 -1.92 -9.42
N VAL A 753 -3.23 -2.66 -8.40
CA VAL A 753 -4.49 -3.41 -8.46
C VAL A 753 -5.68 -2.47 -8.48
N THR A 754 -5.70 -1.47 -7.59
CA THR A 754 -6.82 -0.52 -7.48
C THR A 754 -6.91 0.39 -8.72
N ASP A 755 -5.79 0.82 -9.30
CA ASP A 755 -5.77 1.58 -10.55
C ASP A 755 -6.39 0.80 -11.71
N VAL A 756 -6.14 -0.51 -11.83
CA VAL A 756 -6.79 -1.35 -12.86
C VAL A 756 -8.29 -1.42 -12.63
N LEU A 757 -8.72 -1.80 -11.43
CA LEU A 757 -10.12 -1.97 -11.08
C LEU A 757 -10.92 -0.67 -11.27
N PHE A 758 -10.39 0.45 -10.80
CA PHE A 758 -11.07 1.75 -10.90
C PHE A 758 -11.09 2.29 -12.32
N ASN A 759 -10.05 2.04 -13.12
CA ASN A 759 -10.10 2.36 -14.54
C ASN A 759 -11.15 1.52 -15.28
N LEU A 760 -11.30 0.23 -14.96
CA LEU A 760 -12.35 -0.61 -15.54
C LEU A 760 -13.74 -0.08 -15.20
N GLU A 761 -13.98 0.20 -13.92
CA GLU A 761 -15.25 0.75 -13.44
C GLU A 761 -15.57 2.09 -14.10
N LYS A 762 -14.60 3.00 -14.14
CA LYS A 762 -14.78 4.31 -14.79
C LYS A 762 -15.17 4.17 -16.26
N VAL A 763 -14.42 3.35 -17.02
CA VAL A 763 -14.71 3.14 -18.46
C VAL A 763 -16.09 2.52 -18.63
N PHE A 764 -16.50 1.61 -17.74
CA PHE A 764 -17.82 0.99 -17.73
C PHE A 764 -18.94 2.00 -17.47
N LEU A 765 -18.84 2.77 -16.40
CA LEU A 765 -19.84 3.78 -16.04
C LEU A 765 -19.96 4.87 -17.12
N LYS A 766 -18.82 5.33 -17.66
CA LYS A 766 -18.81 6.30 -18.77
C LYS A 766 -19.46 5.74 -20.03
N CYS A 767 -19.16 4.49 -20.39
CA CYS A 767 -19.77 3.84 -21.52
C CYS A 767 -21.29 3.70 -21.34
N ARG A 768 -21.73 3.27 -20.15
CA ARG A 768 -23.16 3.17 -19.81
C ARG A 768 -23.86 4.52 -19.92
N SER A 769 -23.21 5.59 -19.45
CA SER A 769 -23.73 6.96 -19.58
C SER A 769 -23.84 7.38 -21.04
N GLU A 770 -22.80 7.12 -21.82
CA GLU A 770 -22.73 7.48 -23.24
C GLU A 770 -23.81 6.77 -24.07
N TYR A 771 -24.09 5.49 -23.79
CA TYR A 771 -25.04 4.66 -24.53
C TYR A 771 -26.35 4.37 -23.79
N SER A 772 -26.70 5.21 -22.83
CA SER A 772 -27.89 5.09 -21.98
C SER A 772 -29.22 4.99 -22.74
N VAL A 773 -29.28 5.44 -23.99
CA VAL A 773 -30.45 5.30 -24.89
C VAL A 773 -30.69 3.88 -25.41
N VAL A 774 -29.69 2.99 -25.28
CA VAL A 774 -29.74 1.59 -25.72
C VAL A 774 -30.30 0.71 -24.61
N GLU A 775 -31.26 -0.14 -24.96
CA GLU A 775 -31.74 -1.19 -24.06
C GLU A 775 -30.62 -2.22 -23.83
N ASN A 776 -30.29 -2.53 -22.56
CA ASN A 776 -29.12 -3.34 -22.18
C ASN A 776 -27.76 -2.67 -22.49
N SER A 777 -27.66 -1.35 -22.33
CA SER A 777 -26.42 -0.59 -22.47
C SER A 777 -25.29 -1.08 -21.53
N ASP A 778 -25.63 -1.62 -20.37
CA ASP A 778 -24.69 -2.29 -19.45
C ASP A 778 -24.06 -3.54 -20.08
N LEU A 779 -24.87 -4.42 -20.69
CA LEU A 779 -24.37 -5.60 -21.41
C LEU A 779 -23.51 -5.19 -22.61
N LEU A 780 -23.96 -4.20 -23.39
CA LEU A 780 -23.21 -3.66 -24.53
C LEU A 780 -21.82 -3.17 -24.10
N CYS A 781 -21.77 -2.37 -23.04
CA CYS A 781 -20.53 -1.80 -22.53
C CYS A 781 -19.60 -2.85 -21.92
N TYR A 782 -20.16 -3.86 -21.25
CA TYR A 782 -19.37 -4.97 -20.73
C TYR A 782 -18.66 -5.74 -21.86
N ILE A 783 -19.38 -6.03 -22.96
CA ILE A 783 -18.81 -6.71 -24.13
C ILE A 783 -17.64 -5.92 -24.71
N PHE A 784 -17.79 -4.61 -24.87
CA PHE A 784 -16.70 -3.79 -25.42
C PHE A 784 -15.49 -3.73 -24.51
N ILE A 785 -15.68 -3.59 -23.20
CA ILE A 785 -14.56 -3.57 -22.25
C ILE A 785 -13.83 -4.91 -22.28
N ALA A 786 -14.56 -6.02 -22.16
CA ALA A 786 -14.02 -7.37 -22.26
C ALA A 786 -13.27 -7.61 -23.58
N SER A 787 -13.72 -7.00 -24.69
CA SER A 787 -13.03 -7.10 -25.97
C SER A 787 -11.76 -6.26 -26.09
N SER A 788 -11.70 -5.13 -25.37
CA SER A 788 -10.61 -4.16 -25.47
C SER A 788 -9.44 -4.44 -24.52
N LYS A 789 -9.69 -5.16 -23.43
CA LYS A 789 -8.70 -5.43 -22.39
C LYS A 789 -8.60 -6.92 -22.12
N ASN A 790 -7.38 -7.44 -22.24
CA ASN A 790 -7.05 -8.74 -21.69
C ASN A 790 -6.57 -8.54 -20.26
N LEU A 791 -7.29 -9.09 -19.29
CA LEU A 791 -6.83 -9.11 -17.90
C LEU A 791 -6.04 -10.40 -17.72
N THR A 792 -4.72 -10.28 -17.63
CA THR A 792 -3.88 -11.37 -17.14
C THR A 792 -3.90 -11.36 -15.62
N GLU A 793 -3.86 -12.55 -15.04
CA GLU A 793 -3.65 -12.71 -13.61
C GLU A 793 -2.33 -12.03 -13.19
N VAL A 794 -2.40 -11.25 -12.12
CA VAL A 794 -1.23 -10.61 -11.51
C VAL A 794 -0.84 -11.49 -10.35
N VAL A 795 0.42 -11.92 -10.29
CA VAL A 795 0.96 -12.56 -9.09
C VAL A 795 0.88 -11.54 -7.96
N GLY A 796 0.03 -11.80 -6.97
CA GLY A 796 -0.13 -10.94 -5.80
C GLY A 796 1.03 -11.17 -4.84
N ASP A 797 1.86 -10.14 -4.62
CA ASP A 797 2.97 -10.21 -3.67
C ASP A 797 2.50 -10.33 -2.19
N PHE A 798 1.23 -10.03 -1.93
CA PHE A 798 0.58 -10.13 -0.62
C PHE A 798 -0.61 -11.08 -0.71
N THR A 799 -0.55 -12.16 0.06
CA THR A 799 -1.58 -13.20 0.12
C THR A 799 -2.00 -13.47 1.55
N THR A 800 -3.24 -13.95 1.73
CA THR A 800 -3.74 -14.45 3.02
C THR A 800 -3.41 -15.94 3.24
N GLU A 801 -2.84 -16.58 2.22
CA GLU A 801 -2.43 -17.98 2.27
C GLU A 801 -1.30 -18.19 3.28
N ASN A 802 -1.26 -19.37 3.90
CA ASN A 802 -0.12 -19.81 4.71
C ASN A 802 0.99 -20.36 3.80
N ASN A 803 1.55 -19.49 2.95
CA ASN A 803 2.57 -19.88 1.99
C ASN A 803 3.65 -18.82 1.82
N ALA A 804 4.78 -19.20 1.24
CA ALA A 804 5.87 -18.33 0.85
C ALA A 804 6.33 -18.69 -0.57
N TYR A 805 6.95 -17.74 -1.26
CA TYR A 805 7.35 -17.92 -2.65
C TYR A 805 8.69 -17.30 -2.93
N ASN A 806 9.52 -18.02 -3.70
CA ASN A 806 10.67 -17.49 -4.39
C ASN A 806 10.38 -17.37 -5.90
N TYR A 807 10.42 -16.13 -6.38
CA TYR A 807 10.45 -15.78 -7.79
C TYR A 807 11.67 -14.89 -8.05
N HIS A 808 12.88 -15.45 -7.97
CA HIS A 808 14.15 -14.71 -8.08
C HIS A 808 14.09 -13.63 -9.18
N PRO A 809 14.44 -12.37 -8.87
CA PRO A 809 15.13 -11.88 -7.67
C PRO A 809 14.16 -11.44 -6.56
N SER A 810 13.02 -12.10 -6.39
CA SER A 810 12.00 -11.71 -5.43
C SER A 810 11.55 -12.84 -4.51
N VAL A 811 11.37 -12.55 -3.22
CA VAL A 811 10.65 -13.43 -2.28
C VAL A 811 9.41 -12.74 -1.73
N SER A 812 8.36 -13.51 -1.45
CA SER A 812 7.13 -13.03 -0.80
C SER A 812 6.62 -14.03 0.23
N PHE A 813 5.85 -13.52 1.21
CA PHE A 813 5.34 -14.33 2.31
C PHE A 813 3.86 -14.03 2.51
N GLY A 814 3.12 -15.01 2.98
CA GLY A 814 1.72 -14.89 3.32
C GLY A 814 1.47 -14.24 4.68
N TYR A 815 0.21 -13.84 4.89
CA TYR A 815 -0.26 -13.15 6.08
C TYR A 815 0.16 -13.82 7.41
N PRO A 816 0.07 -15.16 7.58
CA PRO A 816 0.48 -15.81 8.84
C PRO A 816 1.94 -15.56 9.24
N TYR A 817 2.85 -15.51 8.26
CA TYR A 817 4.26 -15.24 8.52
C TYR A 817 4.49 -13.82 9.01
N TYR A 818 3.85 -12.82 8.37
CA TYR A 818 3.93 -11.44 8.85
C TYR A 818 3.32 -11.28 10.24
N TYR A 819 2.17 -11.92 10.49
CA TYR A 819 1.52 -11.91 11.80
C TYR A 819 2.43 -12.53 12.88
N ALA A 820 3.02 -13.70 12.63
CA ALA A 820 3.95 -14.35 13.56
C ALA A 820 5.22 -13.51 13.80
N SER A 821 5.68 -12.76 12.79
CA SER A 821 6.89 -11.95 12.86
C SER A 821 6.68 -10.77 13.81
N GLN A 822 5.48 -10.18 13.74
CA GLN A 822 5.05 -9.10 14.58
C GLN A 822 4.78 -9.55 16.02
N TYR A 823 3.94 -10.57 16.19
CA TYR A 823 3.33 -10.93 17.47
C TYR A 823 3.97 -12.14 18.18
N GLY A 824 4.90 -12.83 17.53
CA GLY A 824 5.69 -13.87 18.19
C GLY A 824 6.42 -13.33 19.42
N THR A 825 6.37 -14.06 20.52
CA THR A 825 6.88 -13.63 21.83
C THR A 825 8.39 -13.74 21.87
N GLU A 826 8.92 -14.92 21.52
CA GLU A 826 10.36 -15.19 21.59
C GLU A 826 11.02 -15.13 20.21
N GLN A 827 12.26 -14.67 20.17
CA GLN A 827 13.07 -14.73 18.95
C GLN A 827 13.29 -16.18 18.49
N ALA A 828 13.33 -17.14 19.42
CA ALA A 828 13.40 -18.57 19.09
C ALA A 828 12.18 -19.05 18.29
N THR A 829 10.98 -18.60 18.64
CA THR A 829 9.74 -18.88 17.91
C THR A 829 9.79 -18.27 16.51
N LYS A 830 10.19 -17.00 16.40
CA LYS A 830 10.30 -16.29 15.11
C LYS A 830 11.31 -16.94 14.18
N LEU A 831 12.49 -17.28 14.69
CA LEU A 831 13.53 -17.92 13.88
C LEU A 831 13.18 -19.36 13.50
N GLY A 832 12.51 -20.11 14.38
CA GLY A 832 12.12 -21.49 14.11
C GLY A 832 10.97 -21.59 13.10
N TYR A 833 9.97 -20.72 13.23
CA TYR A 833 8.82 -20.65 12.33
C TYR A 833 9.17 -19.91 11.03
N ILE A 834 9.39 -18.60 11.12
CA ILE A 834 9.57 -17.69 9.98
C ILE A 834 10.99 -17.77 9.45
N GLY A 835 11.98 -17.80 10.34
CA GLY A 835 13.39 -17.79 9.92
C GLY A 835 13.76 -19.00 9.09
N VAL A 836 13.27 -20.20 9.44
CA VAL A 836 13.52 -21.38 8.62
C VAL A 836 12.82 -21.26 7.27
N THR A 837 11.59 -20.75 7.21
CA THR A 837 10.88 -20.50 5.94
C THR A 837 11.59 -19.43 5.09
N VAL A 838 12.01 -18.32 5.67
CA VAL A 838 12.82 -17.28 4.98
C VAL A 838 14.09 -17.89 4.41
N GLY A 839 14.81 -18.69 5.20
CA GLY A 839 16.02 -19.36 4.75
C GLY A 839 15.75 -20.42 3.68
N HIS A 840 14.58 -21.07 3.70
CA HIS A 840 14.12 -22.01 2.68
C HIS A 840 13.85 -21.28 1.36
N GLU A 841 13.12 -20.16 1.39
CA GLU A 841 12.91 -19.32 0.21
C GLU A 841 14.24 -18.83 -0.35
N ILE A 842 15.16 -18.33 0.48
CA ILE A 842 16.53 -17.96 0.04
C ILE A 842 17.25 -19.18 -0.56
N GLY A 843 17.00 -20.38 -0.04
CA GLY A 843 17.51 -21.64 -0.55
C GLY A 843 17.19 -21.87 -2.02
N HIS A 844 15.97 -21.62 -2.48
CA HIS A 844 15.59 -21.76 -3.90
C HIS A 844 16.45 -20.95 -4.87
N THR A 845 17.00 -19.81 -4.44
CA THR A 845 17.92 -19.03 -5.28
C THR A 845 19.27 -19.74 -5.51
N PHE A 846 19.63 -20.67 -4.63
CA PHE A 846 20.89 -21.39 -4.69
C PHE A 846 20.72 -22.88 -5.09
N PHE A 847 19.55 -23.45 -4.84
CA PHE A 847 19.11 -24.76 -5.30
C PHE A 847 18.08 -24.54 -6.42
N ASP A 848 18.52 -24.62 -7.67
CA ASP A 848 17.57 -24.56 -8.79
C ASP A 848 16.95 -25.94 -9.06
N LYS A 849 15.88 -25.96 -9.88
CA LYS A 849 15.33 -27.19 -10.44
C LYS A 849 16.44 -28.03 -11.05
N HIS A 850 16.37 -29.33 -10.78
CA HIS A 850 17.33 -30.34 -11.25
C HIS A 850 17.63 -30.23 -12.76
N ASP A 851 16.69 -29.73 -13.57
CA ASP A 851 16.81 -29.60 -15.03
C ASP A 851 17.01 -28.16 -15.54
N GLU A 852 17.05 -27.14 -14.66
CA GLU A 852 17.21 -25.73 -15.02
C GLU A 852 18.14 -25.03 -14.01
N LEU A 853 19.46 -25.08 -14.18
CA LEU A 853 20.36 -24.19 -13.40
C LEU A 853 20.19 -22.75 -13.91
N GLN A 854 19.47 -21.92 -13.15
CA GLN A 854 19.14 -20.54 -13.49
C GLN A 854 20.16 -19.55 -12.92
N HIS A 855 20.74 -19.81 -11.74
CA HIS A 855 21.55 -18.81 -11.01
C HIS A 855 23.00 -19.22 -10.74
N LEU A 856 23.24 -20.34 -10.06
CA LEU A 856 24.59 -20.85 -9.80
C LEU A 856 24.86 -22.10 -10.65
N PRO A 857 25.78 -22.06 -11.62
CA PRO A 857 26.02 -23.22 -12.48
C PRO A 857 26.79 -24.34 -11.78
N TYR A 858 27.01 -24.29 -10.46
CA TYR A 858 27.82 -25.26 -9.74
C TYR A 858 27.00 -25.92 -8.63
N PHE A 859 26.77 -27.23 -8.78
CA PHE A 859 26.14 -28.06 -7.76
C PHE A 859 26.90 -29.39 -7.67
N SER A 860 27.22 -29.85 -6.46
CA SER A 860 28.02 -31.07 -6.29
C SER A 860 27.12 -32.30 -6.14
N LYS A 861 27.47 -33.39 -6.84
CA LYS A 861 26.77 -34.66 -6.73
C LYS A 861 26.83 -35.21 -5.30
N GLU A 862 27.89 -34.90 -4.56
CA GLU A 862 28.00 -35.25 -3.14
C GLU A 862 26.94 -34.58 -2.26
N VAL A 863 26.56 -33.33 -2.58
CA VAL A 863 25.49 -32.62 -1.86
C VAL A 863 24.14 -33.19 -2.26
N GLU A 864 23.91 -33.40 -3.55
CA GLU A 864 22.72 -34.08 -4.07
C GLU A 864 22.50 -35.43 -3.37
N ASP A 865 23.52 -36.29 -3.40
CA ASP A 865 23.48 -37.61 -2.80
C ASP A 865 23.31 -37.52 -1.28
N CYS A 866 23.94 -36.55 -0.61
CA CYS A 866 23.75 -36.38 0.83
C CYS A 866 22.29 -36.05 1.17
N VAL A 867 21.72 -35.03 0.52
CA VAL A 867 20.35 -34.57 0.76
C VAL A 867 19.38 -35.69 0.43
N GLN A 868 19.46 -36.27 -0.78
CA GLN A 868 18.52 -37.31 -1.20
C GLN A 868 18.64 -38.58 -0.36
N ASN A 869 19.84 -39.01 0.03
CA ASN A 869 20.01 -40.17 0.92
C ASN A 869 19.45 -39.89 2.33
N GLN A 870 19.61 -38.68 2.86
CA GLN A 870 19.04 -38.28 4.15
C GLN A 870 17.51 -38.33 4.13
N TYR A 871 16.90 -37.74 3.10
CA TYR A 871 15.45 -37.74 2.92
C TYR A 871 14.92 -39.14 2.66
N ASN A 872 15.58 -39.95 1.82
CA ASN A 872 15.17 -41.32 1.55
C ASN A 872 15.26 -42.22 2.80
N ALA A 873 16.34 -42.10 3.59
CA ALA A 873 16.47 -42.82 4.86
C ALA A 873 15.36 -42.44 5.85
N THR A 874 15.05 -41.15 5.95
CA THR A 874 13.97 -40.65 6.83
C THR A 874 12.59 -41.05 6.30
N CYS A 875 12.39 -41.02 4.99
CA CYS A 875 11.19 -41.49 4.31
C CYS A 875 10.90 -42.96 4.62
N ILE A 876 11.92 -43.83 4.54
CA ILE A 876 11.80 -45.26 4.87
C ILE A 876 11.45 -45.44 6.35
N GLU A 877 12.14 -44.72 7.24
CA GLU A 877 12.00 -44.88 8.69
C GLU A 877 10.66 -44.33 9.21
N TYR A 878 10.20 -43.19 8.69
CA TYR A 878 9.06 -42.45 9.22
C TYR A 878 7.82 -42.46 8.31
N LYS A 879 7.78 -43.28 7.26
CA LYS A 879 6.63 -43.38 6.36
C LYS A 879 5.32 -43.54 7.13
N GLU A 880 4.35 -42.71 6.76
CA GLU A 880 2.97 -42.84 7.21
C GLU A 880 2.10 -43.38 6.07
N HIS A 881 1.26 -42.55 5.43
CA HIS A 881 0.38 -43.03 4.37
C HIS A 881 1.17 -43.34 3.09
N SER A 882 1.89 -42.34 2.59
CA SER A 882 2.76 -42.46 1.43
C SER A 882 4.01 -41.61 1.65
N CYS A 883 5.09 -41.95 0.96
CA CYS A 883 6.30 -41.17 0.93
C CYS A 883 7.06 -41.49 -0.35
N ALA A 884 7.67 -40.46 -0.95
CA ALA A 884 8.53 -40.56 -2.12
C ALA A 884 9.72 -39.62 -1.95
N THR A 885 10.81 -39.95 -2.63
CA THR A 885 12.02 -39.14 -2.71
C THR A 885 12.54 -39.33 -4.12
N THR A 886 12.41 -38.31 -4.97
CA THR A 886 12.85 -38.31 -6.37
C THR A 886 13.77 -37.13 -6.62
N ASP A 887 14.46 -37.14 -7.76
CA ASP A 887 15.35 -36.05 -8.16
C ASP A 887 14.62 -34.69 -8.20
N ASP A 888 13.34 -34.70 -8.59
CA ASP A 888 12.47 -33.52 -8.61
C ASP A 888 12.29 -32.87 -7.22
N PHE A 889 12.54 -33.59 -6.12
CA PHE A 889 12.38 -33.09 -4.74
C PHE A 889 13.67 -32.45 -4.21
N LEU A 890 14.76 -32.49 -4.98
CA LEU A 890 16.08 -32.02 -4.52
C LEU A 890 16.06 -30.55 -4.13
N GLU A 891 15.35 -29.75 -4.91
CA GLU A 891 15.20 -28.31 -4.72
C GLU A 891 14.64 -28.02 -3.32
N GLU A 892 13.44 -28.53 -3.04
CA GLU A 892 12.73 -28.38 -1.78
C GLU A 892 13.49 -28.95 -0.58
N ASN A 893 14.01 -30.17 -0.74
CA ASN A 893 14.74 -30.87 0.32
C ASN A 893 16.04 -30.16 0.69
N GLY A 894 16.72 -29.60 -0.32
CA GLY A 894 17.94 -28.80 -0.17
C GLY A 894 17.66 -27.46 0.51
N ALA A 895 16.62 -26.76 0.06
CA ALA A 895 16.15 -25.51 0.63
C ALA A 895 15.77 -25.65 2.11
N ASP A 896 15.10 -26.73 2.51
CA ASP A 896 14.80 -27.03 3.93
C ASP A 896 16.04 -27.12 4.82
N ILE A 897 17.07 -27.86 4.37
CA ILE A 897 18.32 -28.03 5.14
C ILE A 897 19.08 -26.70 5.21
N PHE A 898 19.13 -25.98 4.10
CA PHE A 898 19.81 -24.70 4.02
C PHE A 898 19.13 -23.64 4.90
N GLY A 899 17.80 -23.54 4.82
CA GLY A 899 17.03 -22.62 5.63
C GLY A 899 17.15 -22.88 7.13
N LEU A 900 17.16 -24.15 7.54
CA LEU A 900 17.46 -24.53 8.92
C LEU A 900 18.83 -24.03 9.37
N HIS A 901 19.87 -24.22 8.54
CA HIS A 901 21.23 -23.81 8.88
C HIS A 901 21.33 -22.30 9.07
N LEU A 902 20.79 -21.51 8.13
CA LEU A 902 20.79 -20.05 8.26
C LEU A 902 20.07 -19.65 9.55
N ALA A 903 18.82 -20.08 9.75
CA ALA A 903 18.03 -19.71 10.91
C ALA A 903 18.67 -20.12 12.25
N TYR A 904 19.27 -21.30 12.31
CA TYR A 904 19.92 -21.80 13.53
C TYR A 904 21.21 -21.03 13.87
N GLU A 905 21.93 -20.51 12.89
CA GLU A 905 23.08 -19.63 13.13
C GLU A 905 22.66 -18.28 13.70
N HIS A 906 21.59 -17.69 13.16
CA HIS A 906 20.99 -16.48 13.74
C HIS A 906 20.51 -16.73 15.17
N LEU A 907 19.90 -17.88 15.45
CA LEU A 907 19.45 -18.25 16.79
C LEU A 907 20.62 -18.30 17.78
N LYS A 908 21.72 -18.95 17.39
CA LYS A 908 22.94 -19.03 18.21
C LYS A 908 23.57 -17.66 18.41
N SER A 909 23.63 -16.83 17.37
CA SER A 909 24.17 -15.47 17.43
C SER A 909 23.37 -14.61 18.40
N TYR A 910 22.03 -14.68 18.33
CA TYR A 910 21.13 -13.87 19.16
C TYR A 910 21.17 -14.27 20.64
N TYR A 911 21.03 -15.56 20.96
CA TYR A 911 20.93 -16.01 22.34
C TYR A 911 22.30 -16.28 23.00
N GLY A 912 23.33 -16.62 22.23
CA GLY A 912 24.63 -17.04 22.76
C GLY A 912 24.49 -18.14 23.81
N GLU A 913 25.04 -17.90 25.01
CA GLU A 913 24.95 -18.84 26.12
C GLU A 913 23.51 -19.03 26.66
N LYS A 914 22.63 -18.04 26.45
CA LYS A 914 21.23 -18.11 26.93
C LYS A 914 20.42 -19.17 26.18
N LEU A 915 20.90 -19.72 25.07
CA LEU A 915 20.19 -20.69 24.24
C LEU A 915 19.61 -21.88 25.04
N ARG A 916 20.33 -22.33 26.08
CA ARG A 916 19.90 -23.44 26.96
C ARG A 916 19.10 -23.00 28.18
N THR A 917 18.82 -21.72 28.32
CA THR A 917 17.97 -21.20 29.40
C THR A 917 16.56 -21.71 29.20
N ARG A 918 15.94 -22.17 30.28
CA ARG A 918 14.56 -22.65 30.27
C ARG A 918 13.58 -21.48 30.32
N ILE A 919 12.54 -21.56 29.51
CA ILE A 919 11.40 -20.68 29.47
C ILE A 919 10.34 -21.28 30.41
N ASP A 920 10.12 -20.65 31.56
CA ASP A 920 9.30 -21.25 32.62
C ASP A 920 7.84 -21.47 32.21
N ARG A 921 7.28 -20.61 31.37
CA ARG A 921 5.89 -20.71 30.87
C ARG A 921 5.70 -21.87 29.89
N LEU A 922 6.69 -22.19 29.06
CA LEU A 922 6.65 -23.27 28.06
C LEU A 922 7.33 -24.57 28.53
N LYS A 923 8.05 -24.53 29.66
CA LYS A 923 8.78 -25.66 30.25
C LYS A 923 9.86 -26.27 29.34
N MET A 924 10.36 -25.52 28.37
CA MET A 924 11.41 -25.92 27.41
C MET A 924 12.51 -24.86 27.32
N THR A 925 13.65 -25.16 26.69
CA THR A 925 14.71 -24.16 26.42
C THR A 925 14.42 -23.33 25.17
N TYR A 926 15.11 -22.20 24.97
CA TYR A 926 15.04 -21.47 23.69
C TYR A 926 15.48 -22.34 22.49
N GLU A 927 16.48 -23.19 22.69
CA GLU A 927 16.93 -24.17 21.67
C GLU A 927 15.80 -25.16 21.30
N GLN A 928 15.09 -25.68 22.30
CA GLN A 928 13.97 -26.61 22.07
C GLN A 928 12.79 -25.89 21.41
N LEU A 929 12.47 -24.66 21.86
CA LEU A 929 11.39 -23.85 21.29
C LEU A 929 11.59 -23.61 19.79
N PHE A 930 12.81 -23.35 19.35
CA PHE A 930 13.12 -23.21 17.92
C PHE A 930 12.70 -24.44 17.10
N PHE A 931 13.03 -25.66 17.57
CA PHE A 931 12.67 -26.89 16.87
C PHE A 931 11.16 -27.17 16.91
N TYR A 932 10.49 -26.89 18.03
CA TYR A 932 9.03 -26.99 18.11
C TYR A 932 8.34 -26.01 17.17
N ALA A 933 8.80 -24.75 17.12
CA ALA A 933 8.25 -23.72 16.24
C ALA A 933 8.37 -24.11 14.77
N ARG A 934 9.50 -24.71 14.34
CA ARG A 934 9.62 -25.24 12.97
C ARG A 934 8.58 -26.31 12.65
N ALA A 935 8.28 -27.20 13.58
CA ALA A 935 7.30 -28.25 13.35
C ALA A 935 5.88 -27.71 13.14
N MET A 936 5.51 -26.60 13.81
CA MET A 936 4.15 -26.05 13.76
C MET A 936 3.68 -25.67 12.35
N ASP A 937 4.61 -25.27 11.48
CA ASP A 937 4.32 -24.89 10.10
C ASP A 937 3.82 -26.05 9.23
N MET A 938 4.24 -27.26 9.55
CA MET A 938 3.95 -28.47 8.76
C MET A 938 3.07 -29.48 9.51
N CYS A 939 2.62 -29.15 10.72
CA CYS A 939 1.79 -30.03 11.52
C CYS A 939 0.42 -30.27 10.85
N SER A 940 0.05 -31.54 10.73
CA SER A 940 -1.27 -31.97 10.29
C SER A 940 -1.80 -33.11 11.16
N GLY A 941 -3.10 -33.03 11.49
CA GLY A 941 -3.84 -34.10 12.16
C GLY A 941 -4.09 -35.33 11.28
N LYS A 942 -3.74 -35.28 9.98
CA LYS A 942 -3.83 -36.40 9.06
C LYS A 942 -2.50 -37.15 8.98
N LEU A 943 -2.57 -38.39 8.50
CA LEU A 943 -1.37 -39.13 8.10
C LEU A 943 -0.72 -38.41 6.93
N SER A 944 0.57 -38.14 7.03
CA SER A 944 1.34 -37.48 5.99
C SER A 944 1.45 -38.34 4.73
N SER A 945 1.35 -37.68 3.59
CA SER A 945 1.38 -38.27 2.26
C SER A 945 2.12 -37.34 1.29
N VAL A 946 2.54 -37.92 0.17
CA VAL A 946 2.91 -37.19 -1.05
C VAL A 946 1.75 -37.23 -2.03
N ASP A 947 1.44 -36.08 -2.62
CA ASP A 947 0.36 -35.94 -3.60
C ASP A 947 0.89 -36.00 -5.04
N ARG A 948 -0.02 -36.18 -6.00
CA ARG A 948 0.27 -36.13 -7.43
C ARG A 948 -0.55 -35.05 -8.10
N ASP A 949 0.08 -34.33 -9.03
CA ASP A 949 -0.58 -33.33 -9.87
C ASP A 949 -1.57 -33.97 -10.86
N GLU A 950 -2.31 -33.14 -11.60
CA GLU A 950 -3.28 -33.59 -12.62
C GLU A 950 -2.65 -34.41 -13.76
N ASN A 951 -1.34 -34.30 -13.95
CA ASN A 951 -0.56 -35.06 -14.94
C ASN A 951 0.02 -36.36 -14.37
N GLY A 952 -0.23 -36.65 -13.08
CA GLY A 952 0.26 -37.82 -12.37
C GLY A 952 1.72 -37.75 -11.94
N LYS A 953 2.38 -36.58 -12.05
CA LYS A 953 3.69 -36.31 -11.44
C LYS A 953 3.52 -36.05 -9.95
N TYR A 954 4.57 -36.29 -9.16
CA TYR A 954 4.51 -35.92 -7.75
C TYR A 954 4.48 -34.40 -7.60
N GLU A 955 3.78 -33.93 -6.57
CA GLU A 955 3.99 -32.59 -6.01
C GLU A 955 5.45 -32.49 -5.53
N GLU A 956 6.08 -31.32 -5.69
CA GLU A 956 7.55 -31.18 -5.62
C GLU A 956 8.11 -31.35 -4.19
N HIS A 957 7.26 -31.32 -3.15
CA HIS A 957 7.68 -31.44 -1.75
C HIS A 957 7.62 -32.88 -1.20
N SER A 958 8.59 -33.18 -0.32
CA SER A 958 8.52 -34.35 0.56
C SER A 958 7.35 -34.25 1.54
N ALA A 959 6.83 -35.40 2.00
CA ALA A 959 5.78 -35.45 3.03
C ALA A 959 6.21 -34.71 4.32
N ASN A 960 5.30 -33.94 4.93
CA ASN A 960 5.57 -33.06 6.08
C ASN A 960 6.31 -33.73 7.24
N ASN A 961 5.91 -34.95 7.62
CA ASN A 961 6.59 -35.72 8.66
C ASN A 961 8.06 -36.01 8.35
N VAL A 962 8.41 -36.19 7.06
CA VAL A 962 9.78 -36.40 6.60
C VAL A 962 10.55 -35.10 6.64
N ARG A 963 9.99 -34.00 6.10
CA ARG A 963 10.62 -32.67 6.12
C ARG A 963 11.00 -32.25 7.55
N ILE A 964 10.07 -32.39 8.49
CA ILE A 964 10.33 -32.07 9.90
C ILE A 964 11.36 -33.01 10.55
N ASN A 965 11.25 -34.33 10.34
CA ASN A 965 12.16 -35.28 10.97
C ASN A 965 13.60 -35.20 10.40
N VAL A 966 13.79 -34.84 9.12
CA VAL A 966 15.12 -34.57 8.56
C VAL A 966 15.77 -33.36 9.22
N ILE A 967 15.03 -32.27 9.38
CA ILE A 967 15.51 -31.03 10.00
C ILE A 967 16.02 -31.29 11.44
N VAL A 968 15.32 -32.13 12.22
CA VAL A 968 15.74 -32.44 13.59
C VAL A 968 16.77 -33.56 13.72
N GLN A 969 17.26 -34.11 12.61
CA GLN A 969 18.47 -34.95 12.63
C GLN A 969 19.76 -34.11 12.68
N HIS A 970 19.63 -32.81 12.88
CA HIS A 970 20.73 -31.89 13.13
C HIS A 970 21.40 -32.15 14.51
N PRO A 971 22.75 -32.10 14.62
CA PRO A 971 23.46 -32.38 15.87
C PRO A 971 23.04 -31.53 17.08
N ALA A 972 22.57 -30.30 16.84
CA ALA A 972 22.07 -29.45 17.92
C ALA A 972 20.77 -29.98 18.52
N PHE A 973 19.88 -30.56 17.71
CA PHE A 973 18.65 -31.16 18.22
C PHE A 973 18.96 -32.35 19.13
N GLN A 974 19.86 -33.24 18.71
CA GLN A 974 20.31 -34.38 19.51
C GLN A 974 20.74 -33.93 20.91
N LYS A 975 21.50 -32.82 20.96
CA LYS A 975 21.97 -32.22 22.22
C LYS A 975 20.84 -31.55 23.00
N ALA A 976 19.96 -30.80 22.35
CA ALA A 976 18.87 -30.06 23.00
C ALA A 976 17.84 -31.00 23.65
N PHE A 977 17.62 -32.18 23.07
CA PHE A 977 16.67 -33.19 23.57
C PHE A 977 17.33 -34.38 24.26
N ASN A 978 18.67 -34.37 24.39
CA ASN A 978 19.46 -35.47 24.95
C ASN A 978 19.17 -36.85 24.32
N CYS A 979 18.99 -36.87 23.00
CA CYS A 979 18.76 -38.11 22.27
C CYS A 979 20.03 -38.97 22.23
N SER A 980 19.91 -40.24 22.60
CA SER A 980 20.99 -41.21 22.40
C SER A 980 21.34 -41.32 20.92
N ALA A 981 22.61 -41.61 20.59
CA ALA A 981 23.00 -41.95 19.22
C ALA A 981 22.23 -43.18 18.69
N ASP A 982 21.77 -44.04 19.59
CA ASP A 982 20.94 -45.21 19.28
C ASP A 982 19.44 -44.91 19.29
N SER A 983 18.98 -43.67 19.44
CA SER A 983 17.53 -43.38 19.35
C SER A 983 17.05 -43.56 17.91
N ARG A 984 15.76 -43.85 17.71
CA ARG A 984 15.21 -44.00 16.35
C ARG A 984 15.47 -42.77 15.48
N MET A 985 15.36 -41.56 16.05
CA MET A 985 15.66 -40.30 15.34
C MET A 985 17.10 -40.21 14.86
N MET A 986 18.07 -40.63 15.68
CA MET A 986 19.49 -40.50 15.33
C MET A 986 20.01 -41.65 14.48
N ARG A 987 19.40 -42.84 14.54
CA ARG A 987 19.77 -43.98 13.67
C ARG A 987 19.46 -43.74 12.19
N SER A 988 18.43 -42.96 11.89
CA SER A 988 18.08 -42.56 10.52
C SER A 988 18.85 -41.32 10.04
N ALA A 989 19.58 -40.64 10.93
CA ALA A 989 20.47 -39.54 10.53
C ALA A 989 21.67 -40.10 9.75
N THR A 990 21.96 -39.49 8.61
CA THR A 990 23.18 -39.73 7.82
C THR A 990 24.23 -38.68 8.17
N LYS A 991 25.28 -38.55 7.35
CA LYS A 991 26.28 -37.50 7.54
C LYS A 991 25.60 -36.13 7.35
N GLN A 992 25.88 -35.17 8.24
CA GLN A 992 25.38 -33.81 8.08
C GLN A 992 25.74 -33.27 6.68
N CYS A 993 24.72 -32.88 5.92
CA CYS A 993 24.91 -32.28 4.61
C CYS A 993 25.42 -30.86 4.76
N HIS A 994 26.49 -30.53 4.04
CA HIS A 994 27.07 -29.19 3.96
C HIS A 994 26.88 -28.68 2.54
N ILE A 995 25.83 -27.89 2.33
CA ILE A 995 25.33 -27.56 1.01
C ILE A 995 26.40 -26.94 0.07
N TYR A 996 27.27 -26.05 0.57
CA TYR A 996 28.28 -25.38 -0.27
C TYR A 996 29.75 -25.69 0.10
N GLY A 997 30.03 -26.72 0.92
CA GLY A 997 31.40 -27.11 1.29
C GLY A 997 31.75 -28.57 0.98
N SER A 998 32.99 -29.02 0.79
CA SER A 998 34.29 -28.34 0.88
C SER A 998 35.17 -28.40 -0.38
N GLU A 999 34.71 -28.92 -1.53
CA GLU A 999 35.46 -28.88 -2.82
C GLU A 999 34.54 -28.98 -4.07
N ALA A 1000 33.40 -28.29 -4.16
CA ALA A 1000 32.49 -28.40 -5.34
C ALA A 1000 33.13 -27.89 -6.65
N PRO A 1001 33.32 -28.74 -7.66
CA PRO A 1001 32.49 -28.82 -8.88
C PRO A 1001 32.34 -30.30 -9.35
N GLU A 1002 31.65 -30.74 -10.42
CA GLU A 1002 31.25 -30.12 -11.70
C GLU A 1002 29.79 -30.43 -12.08
N THR A 1003 29.21 -29.53 -12.89
CA THR A 1003 27.89 -29.71 -13.51
C THR A 1003 28.01 -30.01 -15.01
N LEU A 1004 27.07 -30.83 -15.49
CA LEU A 1004 26.34 -30.62 -16.74
C LEU A 1004 25.12 -31.53 -16.71
N LYS A 1005 24.00 -31.04 -16.15
CA LYS A 1005 22.69 -31.66 -16.40
C LYS A 1005 22.19 -31.04 -17.68
N LYS A 1006 22.07 -31.91 -18.68
CA LYS A 1006 21.93 -31.68 -20.13
C LYS A 1006 21.37 -30.30 -20.49
N MET A 1007 22.15 -29.51 -21.22
CA MET A 1007 21.55 -28.60 -22.19
C MET A 1007 20.69 -29.46 -23.13
N ASN A 1008 19.36 -29.39 -23.00
CA ASN A 1008 18.49 -29.86 -24.05
C ASN A 1008 18.72 -28.95 -25.27
N ASN A 1009 19.22 -29.54 -26.35
CA ASN A 1009 19.27 -28.91 -27.68
C ASN A 1009 17.87 -28.58 -28.18
#